data_AF-A0A1Q3E9H7-F1
#
_entry.id   AF-A0A1Q3E9H7-F1
#
_cell.length_a   1.000
_cell.length_b   1.000
_cell.length_c   1.000
_cell.angle_alpha   90.00
_cell.angle_beta   90.00
_cell.angle_gamma   90.00
#
_symmetry.space_group_name_H-M   'P 1'
#
loop_
_entity.id
_entity.type
_entity.pdbx_description
1 polymer ?
#
loop_
_entity_poly.entity_id
_entity_poly.type
_entity_poly.pdbx_seq_one_letter_code
_entity_poly.pdbx_strand_id
1 'polypeptide(L)'
;MPRPRKLPDGSHSTVYRPPPVNSQNHRVINHRYTETGAGRSTTVSIPLALKTPDIPGIPEDLVNTLIEMPPEDENMSYAGGGSIGSDASTSFTYDFAKSLMATQNGDEEALDSEPLKRVQNYLAEWRPEIPRYLKEILRHEGLESVRSREVLRMIREWRHLRMLKHAGVGYKGVDQDVPGILAVKCAACPHPGINIPGDWASNREKIWLYKVFFALDANFRLTRFNVSSEARDPGFNKGRAYFVDDPTLQYHLASFAGRWPAEKSDCSDHDAIKLANRRGDHNLSTTGLALATCARHDTIHANSGVDLRLGEEYLLMDYSLLSAIQSFPNLPVTASYDIMCQFSKKLYARIGSYPDMLKTPTPFPRYQLLVPKFHLAAHKESCVWSFSYNYAPGVGRTDGEGVERNWAITNSLSGSTKKMGPGSRRDTLDDHFGDFNWRKMISLASHLHSKAVEAATVREEMVRAFHAASEGLQESTKKQWRQMVLAWEADPDKRMPNAYEHTIRKYTMNRTRLELAKEDADLIGNDTAAQAVSARISRNQLICQGLELEEQLRRLKFDMKTVTEGSTDLALHMPITVILRQQLASSGQTHFVYDLPLLLPSQVFRLGSSCDLVLLDFEWRLRYAAAHDALEQMRKHLLERNWSIDWKRRYGHGVRDGTRSANDVSKLTDKVEACAARYRIHYAVLSTLAEKLGKVGWSADLRELRDSDIRAISRGNEETLRLGEGYVVTSWIWNTSGIDKTDDLSLAECLRVSWCKARARALRWQEECVLLQEEMRRVRAFLEHEVNKWKLRASEASGDPGASAYAHRQASIHGNIKDFCIEKWTGLDAMLAGGLGGISLHGEQLFVN
;
A
#
# COMPACT_ATOMS: atom_id res chain seq x y z
N MET A 1 -50.47 8.33 -4.91
CA MET A 1 -50.92 8.49 -6.31
C MET A 1 -50.68 9.93 -6.73
N PRO A 2 -49.87 10.14 -7.77
CA PRO A 2 -50.38 10.67 -9.03
C PRO A 2 -50.03 9.74 -10.22
N ARG A 3 -50.88 9.77 -11.24
CA ARG A 3 -50.88 8.89 -12.42
C ARG A 3 -49.74 9.22 -13.41
N PRO A 4 -49.24 8.22 -14.17
CA PRO A 4 -48.26 8.43 -15.23
C PRO A 4 -48.92 8.98 -16.52
N ARG A 5 -48.28 9.96 -17.15
CA ARG A 5 -48.64 10.46 -18.49
C ARG A 5 -48.14 9.48 -19.56
N LYS A 6 -49.07 8.94 -20.36
CA LYS A 6 -48.84 8.30 -21.66
C LYS A 6 -48.60 9.38 -22.72
N LEU A 7 -47.65 9.15 -23.64
CA LEU A 7 -47.58 9.66 -25.02
C LEU A 7 -46.59 8.75 -25.82
N PRO A 8 -46.61 8.68 -27.17
CA PRO A 8 -47.43 7.75 -27.95
C PRO A 8 -46.61 6.84 -28.89
N ASP A 9 -47.27 5.81 -29.44
CA ASP A 9 -46.77 5.02 -30.56
C ASP A 9 -46.51 5.89 -31.79
N GLY A 10 -45.36 5.67 -32.43
CA GLY A 10 -44.94 6.38 -33.64
C GLY A 10 -43.79 5.67 -34.31
N SER A 11 -44.13 4.67 -35.13
CA SER A 11 -43.23 3.99 -36.06
C SER A 11 -42.73 4.95 -37.14
N HIS A 12 -41.42 5.20 -37.23
CA HIS A 12 -40.78 5.58 -38.48
C HIS A 12 -39.34 5.07 -38.52
N SER A 13 -39.10 4.14 -39.45
CA SER A 13 -37.79 3.66 -39.87
C SER A 13 -37.03 4.78 -40.58
N THR A 14 -35.80 5.03 -40.15
CA THR A 14 -34.81 5.76 -40.94
C THR A 14 -33.48 5.03 -40.86
N VAL A 15 -33.14 4.39 -41.98
CA VAL A 15 -31.85 3.75 -42.24
C VAL A 15 -30.83 4.86 -42.46
N TYR A 16 -29.83 4.98 -41.59
CA TYR A 16 -28.68 5.87 -41.80
C TYR A 16 -27.45 5.02 -42.16
N ARG A 17 -27.04 5.12 -43.43
CA ARG A 17 -25.82 4.54 -43.99
C ARG A 17 -24.60 5.40 -43.60
N PRO A 18 -23.45 4.82 -43.23
CA PRO A 18 -22.19 5.55 -43.16
C PRO A 18 -21.59 5.77 -44.58
N PRO A 19 -20.80 6.85 -44.80
CA PRO A 19 -20.22 7.21 -46.10
C PRO A 19 -18.95 6.40 -46.44
N PRO A 20 -18.51 6.41 -47.73
CA PRO A 20 -17.48 5.50 -48.23
C PRO A 20 -16.06 6.02 -47.95
N VAL A 21 -15.17 5.10 -47.58
CA VAL A 21 -13.72 5.36 -47.52
C VAL A 21 -13.11 4.95 -48.86
N ASN A 22 -12.38 5.90 -49.44
CA ASN A 22 -11.74 5.83 -50.75
C ASN A 22 -10.56 4.84 -50.73
N SER A 23 -10.56 3.87 -51.64
CA SER A 23 -9.43 3.01 -51.95
C SER A 23 -8.66 3.55 -53.16
N GLN A 24 -7.32 3.58 -53.10
CA GLN A 24 -6.49 3.48 -54.29
C GLN A 24 -5.48 2.34 -54.15
N ASN A 25 -5.64 1.37 -55.07
CA ASN A 25 -4.62 0.60 -55.81
C ASN A 25 -3.66 -0.33 -55.02
N HIS A 26 -3.42 -1.59 -55.40
CA HIS A 26 -3.65 -2.29 -56.66
C HIS A 26 -3.64 -3.84 -56.51
N ARG A 27 -4.51 -4.48 -57.33
CA ARG A 27 -4.36 -5.74 -58.09
C ARG A 27 -4.29 -7.12 -57.38
N VAL A 28 -5.48 -7.71 -57.24
CA VAL A 28 -6.03 -8.87 -58.00
C VAL A 28 -5.02 -9.77 -58.76
N ILE A 29 -5.09 -11.09 -58.54
CA ILE A 29 -5.60 -12.13 -59.49
C ILE A 29 -6.15 -13.32 -58.67
N ASN A 30 -7.38 -13.72 -59.00
CA ASN A 30 -8.07 -14.95 -58.56
C ASN A 30 -7.66 -16.13 -59.44
N HIS A 31 -7.76 -17.37 -58.93
CA HIS A 31 -8.44 -18.46 -59.66
C HIS A 31 -9.04 -19.53 -58.72
N ARG A 32 -10.19 -20.06 -59.16
CA ARG A 32 -11.10 -21.05 -58.55
C ARG A 32 -10.80 -22.50 -59.03
N TYR A 33 -11.02 -23.51 -58.15
CA TYR A 33 -11.77 -24.80 -58.27
C TYR A 33 -11.81 -25.58 -59.64
N THR A 34 -11.84 -26.93 -59.83
CA THR A 34 -12.00 -28.20 -59.04
C THR A 34 -11.71 -29.43 -59.95
N GLU A 35 -11.43 -30.61 -59.35
CA GLU A 35 -11.69 -32.04 -59.76
C GLU A 35 -11.28 -32.60 -61.16
N THR A 36 -10.63 -33.76 -61.31
CA THR A 36 -11.22 -35.13 -61.27
C THR A 36 -10.15 -36.21 -61.58
N GLY A 37 -10.35 -37.45 -61.09
CA GLY A 37 -10.21 -38.68 -61.90
C GLY A 37 -8.88 -39.47 -61.97
N ALA A 38 -8.84 -40.58 -61.22
CA ALA A 38 -8.28 -41.91 -61.54
C ALA A 38 -6.95 -42.07 -62.32
N GLY A 39 -5.96 -42.68 -61.64
CA GLY A 39 -5.12 -43.74 -62.23
C GLY A 39 -3.74 -43.35 -62.78
N ARG A 40 -2.71 -43.43 -61.92
CA ARG A 40 -1.42 -44.10 -62.22
C ARG A 40 -0.57 -44.19 -60.95
N SER A 41 -0.19 -45.43 -60.63
CA SER A 41 0.79 -45.77 -59.62
C SER A 41 2.19 -45.40 -60.10
N THR A 42 2.95 -44.70 -59.27
CA THR A 42 4.42 -44.70 -59.36
C THR A 42 4.98 -44.98 -57.98
N THR A 43 5.43 -46.22 -57.78
CA THR A 43 6.23 -46.63 -56.64
C THR A 43 7.63 -46.04 -56.80
N VAL A 44 8.06 -45.23 -55.84
CA VAL A 44 9.48 -44.95 -55.62
C VAL A 44 9.79 -45.40 -54.20
N SER A 45 10.52 -46.49 -54.08
CA SER A 45 11.04 -47.03 -52.83
C SER A 45 12.23 -46.19 -52.36
N ILE A 46 12.23 -45.75 -51.10
CA ILE A 46 13.43 -45.26 -50.40
C ILE A 46 13.49 -45.93 -49.01
N PRO A 47 14.67 -46.39 -48.55
CA PRO A 47 14.83 -47.45 -47.57
C PRO A 47 14.60 -47.00 -46.12
N LEU A 48 14.14 -47.93 -45.28
CA LEU A 48 14.30 -47.85 -43.83
C LEU A 48 15.80 -47.92 -43.49
N ALA A 49 16.38 -46.79 -43.08
CA ALA A 49 17.59 -46.76 -42.27
C ALA A 49 17.54 -45.53 -41.35
N LEU A 50 17.56 -45.81 -40.05
CA LEU A 50 17.75 -44.84 -38.97
C LEU A 50 18.96 -43.94 -39.24
N LYS A 51 18.73 -42.63 -39.32
CA LYS A 51 19.70 -41.59 -38.96
C LYS A 51 18.95 -40.43 -38.30
N THR A 52 19.41 -40.06 -37.12
CA THR A 52 19.12 -38.80 -36.43
C THR A 52 19.23 -37.62 -37.39
N PRO A 53 18.25 -36.70 -37.48
CA PRO A 53 18.44 -35.44 -38.19
C PRO A 53 19.25 -34.48 -37.33
N ASP A 54 20.32 -33.97 -37.91
CA ASP A 54 21.11 -32.85 -37.42
C ASP A 54 20.25 -31.61 -37.18
N ILE A 55 20.42 -31.00 -35.99
CA ILE A 55 19.90 -29.68 -35.65
C ILE A 55 20.82 -28.65 -36.33
N PRO A 56 20.31 -27.71 -37.14
CA PRO A 56 21.13 -26.61 -37.63
C PRO A 56 21.50 -25.68 -36.47
N GLY A 57 22.81 -25.51 -36.29
CA GLY A 57 23.42 -24.70 -35.24
C GLY A 57 23.02 -23.23 -35.30
N ILE A 58 22.94 -22.64 -34.11
CA ILE A 58 22.84 -21.20 -33.88
C ILE A 58 24.11 -20.54 -34.46
N PRO A 59 24.02 -19.43 -35.21
CA PRO A 59 25.19 -18.70 -35.68
C PRO A 59 26.09 -18.28 -34.50
N GLU A 60 27.39 -18.55 -34.59
CA GLU A 60 28.43 -18.31 -33.55
C GLU A 60 28.54 -16.85 -33.11
N ASP A 61 28.01 -15.94 -33.93
CA ASP A 61 27.89 -14.50 -33.72
C ASP A 61 26.78 -14.12 -32.70
N LEU A 62 25.91 -15.05 -32.28
CA LEU A 62 24.91 -14.84 -31.22
C LEU A 62 25.41 -15.25 -29.81
N VAL A 63 26.48 -16.06 -29.73
CA VAL A 63 27.04 -16.55 -28.46
C VAL A 63 27.99 -15.53 -27.83
N ASN A 64 28.69 -14.74 -28.64
CA ASN A 64 29.69 -13.78 -28.15
C ASN A 64 29.10 -12.45 -27.65
N THR A 65 27.81 -12.17 -27.85
CA THR A 65 27.17 -10.91 -27.42
C THR A 65 26.41 -11.02 -26.08
N LEU A 66 26.39 -12.20 -25.47
CA LEU A 66 25.76 -12.47 -24.17
C LEU A 66 26.75 -12.74 -23.03
N ILE A 67 28.06 -12.62 -23.30
CA ILE A 67 29.13 -12.76 -22.30
C ILE A 67 30.07 -11.56 -22.42
N GLU A 68 29.65 -10.43 -21.87
CA GLU A 68 30.58 -9.40 -21.38
C GLU A 68 30.09 -8.91 -20.02
N MET A 69 30.65 -9.50 -18.96
CA MET A 69 30.87 -8.81 -17.68
C MET A 69 32.38 -8.53 -17.58
N PRO A 70 32.81 -7.42 -16.95
CA PRO A 70 34.22 -7.04 -16.89
C PRO A 70 35.03 -8.02 -16.03
N PRO A 71 36.36 -8.10 -16.21
CA PRO A 71 37.17 -9.17 -15.62
C PRO A 71 37.46 -8.89 -14.15
N GLU A 72 37.32 -9.92 -13.31
CA GLU A 72 38.03 -10.04 -12.04
C GLU A 72 38.72 -11.40 -11.98
N ASP A 73 39.83 -11.41 -11.24
CA ASP A 73 41.00 -12.24 -11.45
C ASP A 73 40.86 -13.76 -11.19
N GLU A 74 41.79 -14.46 -11.84
CA GLU A 74 42.12 -15.87 -11.81
C GLU A 74 42.22 -16.49 -10.41
N ASN A 75 41.59 -17.68 -10.21
CA ASN A 75 42.32 -18.95 -10.03
C ASN A 75 41.45 -20.15 -9.60
N MET A 76 41.88 -21.34 -10.06
CA MET A 76 41.57 -22.71 -9.59
C MET A 76 40.49 -23.56 -10.31
N SER A 77 40.92 -24.10 -11.45
CA SER A 77 40.89 -25.53 -11.88
C SER A 77 39.69 -26.44 -11.53
N TYR A 78 38.92 -26.80 -12.55
CA TYR A 78 38.06 -27.99 -12.60
C TYR A 78 38.76 -29.17 -13.30
N ALA A 79 38.55 -30.38 -12.78
CA ALA A 79 38.76 -31.63 -13.51
C ALA A 79 37.48 -32.49 -13.47
N GLY A 80 36.85 -32.63 -14.65
CA GLY A 80 36.28 -33.89 -15.15
C GLY A 80 34.89 -34.37 -14.68
N GLY A 81 33.91 -34.32 -15.60
CA GLY A 81 33.12 -35.52 -15.91
C GLY A 81 31.60 -35.50 -15.68
N GLY A 82 30.85 -34.85 -16.60
CA GLY A 82 29.66 -35.41 -17.26
C GLY A 82 28.34 -35.60 -16.49
N SER A 83 27.36 -34.73 -16.76
CA SER A 83 26.03 -35.14 -17.28
C SER A 83 25.29 -33.94 -17.85
N ILE A 84 25.01 -33.97 -19.16
CA ILE A 84 24.15 -32.99 -19.83
C ILE A 84 22.70 -33.34 -19.50
N GLY A 85 21.99 -32.43 -18.83
CA GLY A 85 20.54 -32.54 -18.64
C GLY A 85 19.98 -31.48 -17.71
N SER A 86 19.05 -30.66 -18.23
CA SER A 86 17.99 -29.89 -17.54
C SER A 86 18.03 -28.35 -17.44
N ASP A 87 18.97 -27.62 -18.07
CA ASP A 87 19.06 -26.16 -17.86
C ASP A 87 18.28 -25.23 -18.83
N ALA A 88 17.64 -25.74 -19.89
CA ALA A 88 16.99 -24.87 -20.87
C ALA A 88 15.61 -24.32 -20.43
N SER A 89 14.89 -25.00 -19.53
CA SER A 89 13.56 -24.58 -19.08
C SER A 89 13.59 -23.56 -17.92
N THR A 90 14.70 -23.56 -17.18
CA THR A 90 14.99 -22.67 -16.05
C THR A 90 15.46 -21.30 -16.53
N SER A 91 16.26 -21.22 -17.60
CA SER A 91 16.66 -19.94 -18.21
C SER A 91 15.46 -19.15 -18.77
N PHE A 92 14.59 -19.79 -19.55
CA PHE A 92 13.43 -19.10 -20.15
C PHE A 92 12.44 -18.57 -19.10
N THR A 93 12.22 -19.32 -18.02
CA THR A 93 11.34 -18.89 -16.93
C THR A 93 11.97 -17.82 -16.04
N TYR A 94 13.30 -17.85 -15.88
CA TYR A 94 14.06 -16.85 -15.14
C TYR A 94 14.12 -15.51 -15.88
N ASP A 95 14.38 -15.50 -17.18
CA ASP A 95 14.45 -14.28 -18.00
C ASP A 95 13.05 -13.65 -18.21
N PHE A 96 12.01 -14.48 -18.35
CA PHE A 96 10.63 -14.02 -18.35
C PHE A 96 10.23 -13.39 -17.01
N ALA A 97 10.61 -14.00 -15.88
CA ALA A 97 10.37 -13.43 -14.55
C ALA A 97 11.17 -12.14 -14.32
N LYS A 98 12.40 -12.05 -14.83
CA LYS A 98 13.26 -10.85 -14.72
C LYS A 98 12.70 -9.66 -15.53
N SER A 99 12.15 -9.92 -16.72
CA SER A 99 11.46 -8.90 -17.54
C SER A 99 10.13 -8.46 -16.92
N LEU A 100 9.39 -9.37 -16.28
CA LEU A 100 8.17 -9.05 -15.53
C LEU A 100 8.45 -8.27 -14.23
N MET A 101 9.63 -8.44 -13.64
CA MET A 101 10.08 -7.67 -12.47
C MET A 101 10.58 -6.27 -12.87
N ALA A 102 11.24 -6.11 -14.02
CA ALA A 102 11.67 -4.80 -14.54
C ALA A 102 10.49 -3.85 -14.83
N THR A 103 9.37 -4.40 -15.30
CA THR A 103 8.13 -3.64 -15.53
C THR A 103 7.43 -3.15 -14.26
N GLN A 104 7.80 -3.66 -13.07
CA GLN A 104 7.29 -3.16 -11.78
C GLN A 104 8.08 -1.96 -11.24
N ASN A 105 9.25 -1.65 -11.80
CA ASN A 105 10.12 -0.55 -11.34
C ASN A 105 9.98 0.76 -12.14
N GLY A 106 9.05 0.83 -13.10
CA GLY A 106 8.73 2.08 -13.79
C GLY A 106 9.63 2.43 -14.99
N ASP A 107 10.43 1.49 -15.49
CA ASP A 107 11.13 1.66 -16.77
C ASP A 107 10.16 1.43 -17.93
N GLU A 108 9.57 2.51 -18.46
CA GLU A 108 8.63 2.47 -19.59
C GLU A 108 9.29 2.00 -20.91
N GLU A 109 10.62 1.96 -21.01
CA GLU A 109 11.33 1.42 -22.19
C GLU A 109 11.28 -0.12 -22.33
N ALA A 110 10.86 -0.86 -21.30
CA ALA A 110 10.80 -2.33 -21.35
C ALA A 110 9.56 -2.88 -22.10
N LEU A 111 8.53 -2.05 -22.32
CA LEU A 111 7.28 -2.41 -23.01
C LEU A 111 7.48 -2.67 -24.51
N ASP A 112 8.57 -2.19 -25.09
CA ASP A 112 8.94 -2.43 -26.49
C ASP A 112 10.14 -3.37 -26.65
N SER A 113 10.46 -4.14 -25.60
CA SER A 113 11.60 -5.04 -25.65
C SER A 113 11.37 -6.16 -26.68
N GLU A 114 12.26 -6.22 -27.67
CA GLU A 114 12.39 -7.26 -28.69
C GLU A 114 12.14 -8.70 -28.19
N PRO A 115 12.53 -9.10 -26.96
CA PRO A 115 12.25 -10.42 -26.40
C PRO A 115 10.77 -10.70 -26.15
N LEU A 116 9.99 -9.73 -25.67
CA LEU A 116 8.56 -9.92 -25.41
C LEU A 116 7.79 -10.06 -26.72
N LYS A 117 8.14 -9.25 -27.74
CA LYS A 117 7.65 -9.40 -29.11
C LYS A 117 8.07 -10.74 -29.73
N ARG A 118 9.31 -11.20 -29.50
CA ARG A 118 9.76 -12.53 -29.95
C ARG A 118 8.99 -13.64 -29.27
N VAL A 119 8.74 -13.60 -27.96
CA VAL A 119 7.94 -14.62 -27.26
C VAL A 119 6.50 -14.60 -27.74
N GLN A 120 5.90 -13.43 -27.97
CA GLN A 120 4.55 -13.32 -28.52
C GLN A 120 4.47 -13.81 -29.97
N ASN A 121 5.47 -13.52 -30.80
CA ASN A 121 5.57 -14.02 -32.17
C ASN A 121 5.82 -15.52 -32.20
N TYR A 122 6.69 -16.04 -31.34
CA TYR A 122 6.95 -17.49 -31.19
C TYR A 122 5.68 -18.21 -30.70
N LEU A 123 4.98 -17.66 -29.71
CA LEU A 123 3.71 -18.23 -29.25
C LEU A 123 2.62 -18.13 -30.33
N ALA A 124 2.61 -17.09 -31.16
CA ALA A 124 1.65 -16.94 -32.26
C ALA A 124 1.94 -17.92 -33.41
N GLU A 125 3.22 -18.13 -33.72
CA GLU A 125 3.72 -19.04 -34.75
C GLU A 125 3.53 -20.51 -34.34
N TRP A 126 3.70 -20.82 -33.05
CA TRP A 126 3.49 -22.16 -32.50
C TRP A 126 2.03 -22.44 -32.11
N ARG A 127 1.16 -21.43 -31.98
CA ARG A 127 -0.26 -21.61 -31.64
C ARG A 127 -1.00 -22.62 -32.52
N PRO A 128 -0.85 -22.62 -33.86
CA PRO A 128 -1.43 -23.65 -34.73
C PRO A 128 -0.70 -24.99 -34.66
N GLU A 129 0.57 -25.01 -34.23
CA GLU A 129 1.43 -26.21 -34.13
C GLU A 129 1.29 -26.96 -32.81
N ILE A 130 0.87 -26.31 -31.70
CA ILE A 130 0.67 -26.98 -30.40
C ILE A 130 -0.30 -28.17 -30.50
N PRO A 131 -1.46 -28.07 -31.19
CA PRO A 131 -2.31 -29.23 -31.44
C PRO A 131 -1.63 -30.30 -32.30
N ARG A 132 -0.74 -29.90 -33.23
CA ARG A 132 0.01 -30.81 -34.10
C ARG A 132 1.07 -31.57 -33.31
N TYR A 133 1.87 -30.87 -32.50
CA TYR A 133 2.86 -31.45 -31.59
C TYR A 133 2.25 -32.32 -30.52
N LEU A 134 1.14 -31.91 -29.90
CA LEU A 134 0.42 -32.75 -28.96
C LEU A 134 -0.07 -34.03 -29.65
N LYS A 135 -0.59 -33.90 -30.88
CA LYS A 135 -1.01 -35.03 -31.70
C LYS A 135 0.17 -35.91 -32.12
N GLU A 136 1.36 -35.35 -32.34
CA GLU A 136 2.59 -36.03 -32.77
C GLU A 136 3.31 -36.71 -31.59
N ILE A 137 3.27 -36.13 -30.38
CA ILE A 137 3.67 -36.78 -29.12
C ILE A 137 2.71 -37.94 -28.82
N LEU A 138 1.40 -37.70 -28.89
CA LEU A 138 0.40 -38.77 -28.77
C LEU A 138 0.60 -39.82 -29.86
N ARG A 139 1.08 -39.44 -31.05
CA ARG A 139 1.45 -40.36 -32.13
C ARG A 139 2.63 -41.26 -31.76
N HIS A 140 3.71 -40.63 -31.30
CA HIS A 140 4.98 -41.28 -31.01
C HIS A 140 4.87 -42.26 -29.82
N GLU A 141 3.95 -41.98 -28.90
CA GLU A 141 3.62 -42.83 -27.75
C GLU A 141 2.54 -43.89 -28.04
N GLY A 142 2.06 -44.01 -29.29
CA GLY A 142 1.00 -44.96 -29.67
C GLY A 142 -0.39 -44.62 -29.13
N LEU A 143 -0.60 -43.37 -28.71
CA LEU A 143 -1.82 -42.79 -28.13
C LEU A 143 -2.64 -41.97 -29.15
N GLU A 144 -2.48 -42.23 -30.46
CA GLU A 144 -3.18 -41.54 -31.55
C GLU A 144 -4.72 -41.52 -31.39
N SER A 145 -5.27 -42.53 -30.71
CA SER A 145 -6.70 -42.70 -30.46
C SER A 145 -7.22 -41.98 -29.21
N VAL A 146 -6.34 -41.38 -28.39
CA VAL A 146 -6.71 -40.70 -27.14
C VAL A 146 -7.28 -39.32 -27.48
N ARG A 147 -8.58 -39.10 -27.21
CA ARG A 147 -9.24 -37.82 -27.50
C ARG A 147 -8.81 -36.80 -26.43
N SER A 148 -9.01 -35.51 -26.72
CA SER A 148 -8.67 -34.41 -25.79
C SER A 148 -9.30 -34.56 -24.39
N ARG A 149 -10.42 -35.30 -24.28
CA ARG A 149 -11.12 -35.58 -23.03
C ARG A 149 -10.33 -36.52 -22.11
N GLU A 150 -9.76 -37.59 -22.64
CA GLU A 150 -9.00 -38.58 -21.88
C GLU A 150 -7.70 -37.94 -21.35
N VAL A 151 -7.01 -37.14 -22.19
CA VAL A 151 -5.82 -36.38 -21.77
C VAL A 151 -6.14 -35.41 -20.62
N LEU A 152 -7.23 -34.65 -20.72
CA LEU A 152 -7.64 -33.73 -19.65
C LEU A 152 -7.99 -34.47 -18.34
N ARG A 153 -8.56 -35.67 -18.44
CA ARG A 153 -8.81 -36.53 -17.28
C ARG A 153 -7.49 -36.99 -16.66
N MET A 154 -6.55 -37.48 -17.45
CA MET A 154 -5.22 -37.89 -16.98
C MET A 154 -4.48 -36.75 -16.28
N ILE A 155 -4.52 -35.53 -16.84
CA ILE A 155 -3.91 -34.34 -16.21
C ILE A 155 -4.55 -34.08 -14.84
N ARG A 156 -5.87 -34.16 -14.76
CA ARG A 156 -6.60 -33.92 -13.51
C ARG A 156 -6.27 -34.98 -12.44
N GLU A 157 -6.25 -36.25 -12.81
CA GLU A 157 -5.85 -37.36 -11.93
C GLU A 157 -4.39 -37.20 -11.49
N TRP A 158 -3.49 -36.86 -12.41
CA TRP A 158 -2.08 -36.61 -12.11
C TRP A 158 -1.91 -35.46 -11.11
N ARG A 159 -2.60 -34.32 -11.30
CA ARG A 159 -2.58 -33.19 -10.35
C ARG A 159 -3.02 -33.60 -8.95
N HIS A 160 -4.13 -34.35 -8.86
CA HIS A 160 -4.62 -34.84 -7.57
C HIS A 160 -3.59 -35.79 -6.91
N LEU A 161 -3.04 -36.75 -7.64
CA LEU A 161 -2.00 -37.65 -7.14
C LEU A 161 -0.75 -36.90 -6.68
N ARG A 162 -0.34 -35.86 -7.41
CA ARG A 162 0.78 -34.99 -7.02
C ARG A 162 0.49 -34.29 -5.70
N MET A 163 -0.70 -33.75 -5.53
CA MET A 163 -1.12 -33.09 -4.29
C MET A 163 -1.14 -34.06 -3.10
N LEU A 164 -1.69 -35.27 -3.27
CA LEU A 164 -1.64 -36.33 -2.26
C LEU A 164 -0.19 -36.69 -1.89
N LYS A 165 0.68 -36.80 -2.90
CA LYS A 165 2.11 -37.10 -2.71
C LYS A 165 2.83 -35.99 -1.95
N HIS A 166 2.60 -34.72 -2.31
CA HIS A 166 3.19 -33.55 -1.66
C HIS A 166 2.72 -33.39 -0.20
N ALA A 167 1.45 -33.65 0.09
CA ALA A 167 0.94 -33.66 1.47
C ALA A 167 1.48 -34.86 2.29
N GLY A 168 1.93 -35.91 1.60
CA GLY A 168 2.39 -37.16 2.19
C GLY A 168 1.28 -37.94 2.89
N VAL A 169 0.03 -37.81 2.42
CA VAL A 169 -1.11 -38.56 2.98
C VAL A 169 -1.02 -40.05 2.70
N GLY A 170 -0.36 -40.45 1.60
CA GLY A 170 -0.16 -41.86 1.23
C GLY A 170 0.52 -42.72 2.29
N TYR A 171 1.33 -42.14 3.19
CA TYR A 171 2.02 -42.87 4.26
C TYR A 171 1.10 -43.36 5.37
N LYS A 172 -0.08 -42.73 5.54
CA LYS A 172 -1.08 -43.10 6.55
C LYS A 172 -2.42 -43.52 5.93
N GLY A 173 -2.46 -43.66 4.60
CA GLY A 173 -3.67 -43.93 3.83
C GLY A 173 -4.26 -42.67 3.17
N VAL A 174 -4.75 -42.85 1.94
CA VAL A 174 -5.28 -41.76 1.09
C VAL A 174 -6.69 -41.30 1.49
N ASP A 175 -7.39 -42.09 2.31
CA ASP A 175 -8.78 -41.85 2.75
C ASP A 175 -8.89 -40.92 3.98
N GLN A 176 -7.81 -40.23 4.34
CA GLN A 176 -7.83 -39.24 5.42
C GLN A 176 -8.78 -38.08 5.08
N ASP A 177 -9.90 -38.03 5.78
CA ASP A 177 -10.93 -37.00 5.66
C ASP A 177 -10.67 -35.83 6.65
N VAL A 178 -9.50 -35.22 6.51
CA VAL A 178 -9.11 -34.04 7.29
C VAL A 178 -9.24 -32.81 6.40
N PRO A 179 -10.09 -31.84 6.75
CA PRO A 179 -10.23 -30.60 5.99
C PRO A 179 -8.88 -29.91 5.79
N GLY A 180 -8.58 -29.55 4.55
CA GLY A 180 -7.42 -28.71 4.23
C GLY A 180 -6.06 -29.40 4.32
N ILE A 181 -6.02 -30.71 4.58
CA ILE A 181 -4.77 -31.47 4.73
C ILE A 181 -3.85 -31.42 3.51
N LEU A 182 -4.40 -31.16 2.33
CA LEU A 182 -3.70 -31.09 1.06
C LEU A 182 -3.17 -29.68 0.72
N ALA A 183 -3.58 -28.65 1.46
CA ALA A 183 -3.15 -27.29 1.22
C ALA A 183 -1.73 -27.02 1.76
N VAL A 184 -0.94 -26.29 0.99
CA VAL A 184 0.38 -25.81 1.43
C VAL A 184 0.19 -24.70 2.47
N LYS A 185 0.65 -24.94 3.70
CA LYS A 185 0.54 -24.00 4.82
C LYS A 185 1.58 -22.89 4.72
N CYS A 186 1.22 -21.69 5.20
CA CYS A 186 2.19 -20.60 5.38
C CYS A 186 3.09 -20.87 6.59
N ALA A 187 4.40 -20.96 6.37
CA ALA A 187 5.39 -21.23 7.41
C ALA A 187 5.54 -20.08 8.43
N ALA A 188 5.21 -18.85 8.03
CA ALA A 188 5.31 -17.66 8.86
C ALA A 188 4.07 -17.39 9.72
N CYS A 189 2.92 -18.00 9.40
CA CYS A 189 1.73 -17.94 10.26
C CYS A 189 1.94 -18.75 11.55
N PRO A 190 1.30 -18.36 12.66
CA PRO A 190 1.35 -19.13 13.90
C PRO A 190 0.51 -20.42 13.79
N HIS A 191 1.13 -21.56 14.10
CA HIS A 191 0.52 -22.88 14.12
C HIS A 191 0.79 -23.55 15.49
N PRO A 192 -0.23 -23.65 16.37
CA PRO A 192 -0.09 -24.29 17.67
C PRO A 192 0.45 -25.72 17.56
N GLY A 193 1.44 -26.07 18.39
CA GLY A 193 2.09 -27.39 18.36
C GLY A 193 3.07 -27.61 17.21
N ILE A 194 3.23 -26.64 16.30
CA ILE A 194 4.19 -26.71 15.19
C ILE A 194 5.29 -25.67 15.37
N ASN A 195 4.95 -24.38 15.32
CA ASN A 195 5.96 -23.32 15.24
C ASN A 195 5.79 -22.20 16.27
N ILE A 196 4.89 -22.30 17.25
CA ILE A 196 4.78 -21.38 18.39
C ILE A 196 5.03 -22.09 19.73
N PRO A 197 5.50 -21.39 20.78
CA PRO A 197 5.79 -21.99 22.09
C PRO A 197 4.56 -22.67 22.71
N GLY A 198 4.72 -23.75 23.48
CA GLY A 198 3.56 -24.46 24.08
C GLY A 198 2.77 -23.65 25.10
N ASP A 199 3.41 -22.69 25.76
CA ASP A 199 2.87 -21.78 26.77
C ASP A 199 2.45 -20.41 26.19
N TRP A 200 2.33 -20.30 24.86
CA TRP A 200 2.04 -19.04 24.16
C TRP A 200 0.81 -18.29 24.70
N ALA A 201 -0.20 -19.01 25.18
CA ALA A 201 -1.45 -18.44 25.69
C ALA A 201 -1.33 -17.86 27.11
N SER A 202 -0.31 -18.26 27.86
CA SER A 202 -0.11 -17.85 29.27
C SER A 202 0.40 -16.42 29.38
N ASN A 203 1.17 -15.95 28.39
CA ASN A 203 1.73 -14.61 28.38
C ASN A 203 0.80 -13.62 27.64
N ARG A 204 -0.04 -12.92 28.41
CA ARG A 204 -1.00 -11.94 27.87
C ARG A 204 -0.35 -10.76 27.15
N GLU A 205 0.89 -10.40 27.49
CA GLU A 205 1.60 -9.28 26.86
C GLU A 205 2.17 -9.63 25.49
N LYS A 206 2.44 -10.93 25.24
CA LYS A 206 2.98 -11.43 23.97
C LYS A 206 1.91 -12.02 23.05
N ILE A 207 0.66 -12.13 23.51
CA ILE A 207 -0.40 -12.82 22.80
C ILE A 207 -0.69 -12.24 21.41
N TRP A 208 -0.46 -10.93 21.25
CA TRP A 208 -0.65 -10.24 19.98
C TRP A 208 0.32 -10.69 18.88
N LEU A 209 1.47 -11.27 19.24
CA LEU A 209 2.43 -11.84 18.28
C LEU A 209 1.90 -13.09 17.58
N TYR A 210 0.98 -13.80 18.23
CA TYR A 210 0.40 -15.06 17.74
C TYR A 210 -0.96 -14.85 17.05
N LYS A 211 -1.31 -13.61 16.71
CA LYS A 211 -2.48 -13.29 15.89
C LYS A 211 -2.37 -13.91 14.50
N VAL A 212 -3.51 -14.38 13.98
CA VAL A 212 -3.66 -14.78 12.57
C VAL A 212 -4.38 -13.67 11.82
N PHE A 213 -3.86 -13.34 10.64
CA PHE A 213 -4.35 -12.24 9.81
C PHE A 213 -5.04 -12.77 8.55
N PHE A 214 -6.34 -12.54 8.45
CA PHE A 214 -7.16 -12.91 7.29
C PHE A 214 -7.49 -11.68 6.44
N ALA A 215 -7.34 -11.79 5.12
CA ALA A 215 -7.88 -10.86 4.14
C ALA A 215 -8.93 -11.59 3.29
N LEU A 216 -10.15 -11.08 3.33
CA LEU A 216 -11.32 -11.59 2.62
C LEU A 216 -11.59 -10.70 1.42
N ASP A 217 -11.88 -11.34 0.29
CA ASP A 217 -12.41 -10.65 -0.88
C ASP A 217 -13.05 -11.65 -1.86
N ALA A 218 -13.74 -11.15 -2.87
CA ALA A 218 -14.40 -11.93 -3.89
C ALA A 218 -14.07 -11.48 -5.32
N ASN A 219 -13.79 -12.44 -6.18
CA ASN A 219 -13.37 -12.22 -7.56
C ASN A 219 -14.47 -12.64 -8.56
N PHE A 220 -15.04 -11.66 -9.26
CA PHE A 220 -16.09 -11.85 -10.27
C PHE A 220 -15.60 -12.20 -11.68
N ARG A 221 -14.28 -12.32 -11.90
CA ARG A 221 -13.74 -12.79 -13.19
C ARG A 221 -13.73 -14.32 -13.27
N LEU A 222 -13.57 -15.00 -12.13
CA LEU A 222 -13.56 -16.47 -12.02
C LEU A 222 -14.96 -17.09 -12.10
N THR A 223 -15.73 -16.70 -13.11
CA THR A 223 -17.07 -17.21 -13.43
C THR A 223 -17.04 -18.63 -13.98
N ARG A 224 -18.16 -19.35 -13.88
CA ARG A 224 -18.35 -20.70 -14.47
C ARG A 224 -19.69 -20.82 -15.15
N PHE A 225 -19.71 -21.34 -16.38
CA PHE A 225 -20.94 -21.64 -17.11
C PHE A 225 -21.67 -22.86 -16.54
N ASN A 226 -22.98 -22.88 -16.71
CA ASN A 226 -23.85 -23.98 -16.33
C ASN A 226 -23.80 -25.13 -17.38
N VAL A 227 -22.65 -25.80 -17.48
CA VAL A 227 -22.38 -26.84 -18.51
C VAL A 227 -22.31 -28.27 -17.97
N SER A 228 -22.30 -28.46 -16.64
CA SER A 228 -22.20 -29.75 -15.96
C SER A 228 -22.70 -29.67 -14.52
N SER A 229 -22.80 -30.81 -13.84
CA SER A 229 -23.24 -30.96 -12.44
C SER A 229 -22.23 -31.78 -11.61
N GLU A 230 -22.32 -31.68 -10.28
CA GLU A 230 -21.53 -32.48 -9.34
C GLU A 230 -21.59 -33.99 -9.62
N ALA A 231 -22.77 -34.50 -9.98
CA ALA A 231 -22.95 -35.93 -10.27
C ALA A 231 -22.18 -36.39 -11.51
N ARG A 232 -21.97 -35.51 -12.50
CA ARG A 232 -21.27 -35.84 -13.75
C ARG A 232 -19.78 -35.51 -13.69
N ASP A 233 -19.41 -34.52 -12.89
CA ASP A 233 -18.04 -34.04 -12.72
C ASP A 233 -17.75 -33.75 -11.23
N PRO A 234 -17.66 -34.79 -10.39
CA PRO A 234 -17.42 -34.64 -8.96
C PRO A 234 -15.97 -34.23 -8.72
N GLY A 235 -15.71 -33.33 -7.78
CA GLY A 235 -14.35 -32.95 -7.36
C GLY A 235 -13.60 -34.11 -6.69
N PHE A 236 -12.27 -34.14 -6.83
CA PHE A 236 -11.43 -35.13 -6.15
C PHE A 236 -11.10 -34.72 -4.71
N ASN A 237 -10.88 -33.42 -4.48
CA ASN A 237 -10.38 -32.96 -3.18
C ASN A 237 -11.47 -32.86 -2.11
N LYS A 238 -12.74 -32.56 -2.45
CA LYS A 238 -13.91 -32.56 -1.54
C LYS A 238 -13.65 -31.91 -0.17
N GLY A 239 -13.15 -30.67 -0.15
CA GLY A 239 -12.85 -29.97 1.12
C GLY A 239 -11.47 -30.28 1.74
N ARG A 240 -10.66 -31.16 1.16
CA ARG A 240 -9.34 -31.51 1.68
C ARG A 240 -8.23 -30.53 1.26
N ALA A 241 -8.52 -29.55 0.42
CA ALA A 241 -7.56 -28.58 -0.13
C ALA A 241 -7.98 -27.12 0.17
N TYR A 242 -8.02 -26.23 -0.83
CA TYR A 242 -8.33 -24.82 -0.63
C TYR A 242 -9.82 -24.53 -0.67
N PHE A 243 -10.57 -25.23 -1.52
CA PHE A 243 -12.02 -25.14 -1.53
C PHE A 243 -12.65 -25.82 -0.30
N VAL A 244 -13.76 -25.26 0.17
CA VAL A 244 -14.60 -25.93 1.17
C VAL A 244 -15.32 -27.14 0.57
N ASP A 245 -15.83 -28.02 1.44
CA ASP A 245 -16.73 -29.08 1.00
C ASP A 245 -18.08 -28.48 0.55
N ASP A 246 -18.42 -28.70 -0.73
CA ASP A 246 -19.61 -28.09 -1.34
C ASP A 246 -20.91 -28.62 -0.76
N PRO A 247 -21.15 -29.94 -0.59
CA PRO A 247 -22.35 -30.45 0.08
C PRO A 247 -22.62 -29.79 1.45
N THR A 248 -21.58 -29.66 2.28
CA THR A 248 -21.69 -29.00 3.59
C THR A 248 -22.03 -27.52 3.47
N LEU A 249 -21.40 -26.81 2.53
CA LEU A 249 -21.71 -25.42 2.22
C LEU A 249 -23.16 -25.26 1.73
N GLN A 250 -23.63 -26.14 0.85
CA GLN A 250 -25.01 -26.11 0.34
C GLN A 250 -26.02 -26.31 1.47
N TYR A 251 -25.76 -27.24 2.39
CA TYR A 251 -26.58 -27.45 3.57
C TYR A 251 -26.61 -26.21 4.48
N HIS A 252 -25.47 -25.58 4.71
CA HIS A 252 -25.38 -24.34 5.47
C HIS A 252 -26.24 -23.24 4.83
N LEU A 253 -26.07 -23.01 3.52
CA LEU A 253 -26.81 -21.97 2.81
C LEU A 253 -28.32 -22.26 2.81
N ALA A 254 -28.75 -23.51 2.61
CA ALA A 254 -30.16 -23.88 2.71
C ALA A 254 -30.74 -23.65 4.12
N SER A 255 -29.94 -23.90 5.17
CA SER A 255 -30.37 -23.77 6.56
C SER A 255 -30.56 -22.31 7.00
N PHE A 256 -29.76 -21.39 6.46
CA PHE A 256 -29.71 -19.98 6.87
C PHE A 256 -30.22 -18.98 5.83
N ALA A 257 -30.54 -19.43 4.61
CA ALA A 257 -31.13 -18.61 3.56
C ALA A 257 -32.38 -17.87 4.07
N GLY A 258 -32.50 -16.60 3.72
CA GLY A 258 -33.66 -15.76 4.08
C GLY A 258 -33.72 -15.31 5.54
N ARG A 259 -32.91 -15.88 6.46
CA ARG A 259 -32.87 -15.45 7.87
C ARG A 259 -32.24 -14.07 8.07
N TRP A 260 -31.35 -13.69 7.16
CA TRP A 260 -30.60 -12.44 7.22
C TRP A 260 -30.90 -11.60 5.97
N PRO A 261 -31.88 -10.68 6.04
CA PRO A 261 -32.24 -9.86 4.88
C PRO A 261 -31.09 -8.89 4.52
N ALA A 262 -31.02 -8.54 3.24
CA ALA A 262 -30.02 -7.61 2.72
C ALA A 262 -30.08 -6.28 3.49
N GLU A 263 -28.93 -5.83 3.96
CA GLU A 263 -28.81 -4.61 4.74
C GLU A 263 -28.54 -3.42 3.84
N LYS A 264 -29.19 -2.29 4.13
CA LYS A 264 -28.82 -1.02 3.50
C LYS A 264 -27.48 -0.58 4.08
N SER A 265 -26.52 -0.29 3.20
CA SER A 265 -25.26 0.33 3.60
C SER A 265 -25.54 1.71 4.20
N ASP A 266 -24.90 2.01 5.33
CA ASP A 266 -24.82 3.38 5.89
C ASP A 266 -23.41 3.99 5.71
N CYS A 267 -22.53 3.29 5.01
CA CYS A 267 -21.24 3.78 4.54
C CYS A 267 -21.38 4.22 3.07
N SER A 268 -20.41 5.00 2.56
CA SER A 268 -20.33 5.48 1.17
C SER A 268 -20.86 4.43 0.19
N ASP A 269 -21.68 4.86 -0.76
CA ASP A 269 -22.29 4.00 -1.76
C ASP A 269 -21.19 3.35 -2.62
N HIS A 270 -20.72 2.19 -2.21
CA HIS A 270 -19.90 1.31 -3.04
C HIS A 270 -20.80 0.79 -4.16
N ASP A 271 -20.85 1.52 -5.27
CA ASP A 271 -21.57 1.12 -6.49
C ASP A 271 -21.13 -0.28 -6.97
N ALA A 272 -19.91 -0.71 -6.63
CA ALA A 272 -19.39 -2.06 -6.86
C ALA A 272 -20.30 -3.17 -6.31
N ILE A 273 -20.83 -3.03 -5.08
CA ILE A 273 -21.73 -4.03 -4.47
C ILE A 273 -23.10 -4.01 -5.14
N LYS A 274 -23.58 -2.82 -5.52
CA LYS A 274 -24.88 -2.66 -6.20
C LYS A 274 -24.84 -3.23 -7.62
N LEU A 275 -23.69 -3.21 -8.29
CA LEU A 275 -23.46 -3.80 -9.61
C LEU A 275 -23.22 -5.32 -9.51
N ALA A 276 -22.46 -5.80 -8.52
CA ALA A 276 -22.23 -7.24 -8.28
C ALA A 276 -23.53 -8.00 -7.93
N ASN A 277 -24.47 -7.33 -7.26
CA ASN A 277 -25.79 -7.88 -6.94
C ASN A 277 -26.81 -7.77 -8.10
N ARG A 278 -26.42 -7.25 -9.28
CA ARG A 278 -27.31 -7.13 -10.44
C ARG A 278 -27.03 -8.19 -11.49
N ARG A 279 -28.01 -9.08 -11.65
CA ARG A 279 -28.21 -10.08 -12.72
C ARG A 279 -27.24 -11.25 -12.68
N GLY A 280 -27.69 -12.35 -12.07
CA GLY A 280 -27.22 -13.67 -12.48
C GLY A 280 -27.59 -13.89 -13.96
N ASP A 281 -26.60 -14.10 -14.81
CA ASP A 281 -26.81 -14.62 -16.15
C ASP A 281 -27.30 -16.07 -16.00
N HIS A 282 -28.45 -16.42 -16.59
CA HIS A 282 -29.00 -17.79 -16.54
C HIS A 282 -28.02 -18.84 -17.09
N ASN A 283 -26.99 -18.42 -17.84
CA ASN A 283 -25.94 -19.28 -18.36
C ASN A 283 -24.79 -19.54 -17.37
N LEU A 284 -24.73 -18.84 -16.23
CA LEU A 284 -23.70 -19.01 -15.20
C LEU A 284 -24.22 -19.83 -14.03
N SER A 285 -23.43 -20.82 -13.61
CA SER A 285 -23.66 -21.54 -12.35
C SER A 285 -22.83 -20.98 -11.20
N THR A 286 -21.74 -20.27 -11.51
CA THR A 286 -20.88 -19.60 -10.53
C THR A 286 -20.58 -18.19 -11.03
N THR A 287 -20.87 -17.17 -10.22
CA THR A 287 -20.67 -15.76 -10.59
C THR A 287 -19.30 -15.23 -10.21
N GLY A 288 -18.54 -15.97 -9.40
CA GLY A 288 -17.22 -15.59 -8.93
C GLY A 288 -16.69 -16.55 -7.86
N LEU A 289 -15.60 -16.17 -7.22
CA LEU A 289 -14.94 -16.94 -6.16
C LEU A 289 -14.61 -16.02 -4.98
N ALA A 290 -15.02 -16.40 -3.77
CA ALA A 290 -14.53 -15.78 -2.54
C ALA A 290 -13.37 -16.58 -1.96
N LEU A 291 -12.40 -15.87 -1.37
CA LEU A 291 -11.29 -16.46 -0.62
C LEU A 291 -11.04 -15.71 0.69
N ALA A 292 -10.44 -16.45 1.64
CA ALA A 292 -9.74 -15.89 2.77
C ALA A 292 -8.24 -16.22 2.62
N THR A 293 -7.40 -15.20 2.73
CA THR A 293 -5.96 -15.30 2.49
C THR A 293 -5.18 -14.73 3.67
N CYS A 294 -3.90 -15.07 3.79
CA CYS A 294 -3.04 -14.50 4.81
C CYS A 294 -2.74 -13.04 4.44
N ALA A 295 -3.21 -12.09 5.24
CA ALA A 295 -3.03 -10.67 4.93
C ALA A 295 -1.56 -10.19 5.04
N ARG A 296 -0.67 -11.00 5.62
CA ARG A 296 0.76 -10.68 5.81
C ARG A 296 1.69 -11.32 4.78
N HIS A 297 1.37 -12.53 4.34
CA HIS A 297 2.25 -13.35 3.49
C HIS A 297 1.61 -13.72 2.15
N ASP A 298 0.42 -13.19 1.88
CA ASP A 298 -0.42 -13.40 0.69
C ASP A 298 -0.83 -14.86 0.41
N THR A 299 -0.46 -15.84 1.23
CA THR A 299 -0.83 -17.25 0.99
C THR A 299 -2.33 -17.47 1.12
N ILE A 300 -2.90 -18.30 0.25
CA ILE A 300 -4.32 -18.68 0.33
C ILE A 300 -4.52 -19.65 1.49
N HIS A 301 -5.52 -19.43 2.34
CA HIS A 301 -5.81 -20.34 3.44
C HIS A 301 -6.53 -21.60 2.94
N ALA A 302 -6.25 -22.73 3.60
CA ALA A 302 -7.00 -23.97 3.41
C ALA A 302 -8.48 -23.75 3.75
N ASN A 303 -9.38 -24.49 3.08
CA ASN A 303 -10.83 -24.42 3.30
C ASN A 303 -11.40 -23.00 3.30
N SER A 304 -10.89 -22.13 2.42
CA SER A 304 -11.39 -20.75 2.30
C SER A 304 -12.14 -20.49 1.00
N GLY A 305 -11.92 -21.30 -0.04
CA GLY A 305 -12.51 -21.14 -1.36
C GLY A 305 -13.99 -21.46 -1.39
N VAL A 306 -14.81 -20.46 -1.76
CA VAL A 306 -16.27 -20.56 -1.86
C VAL A 306 -16.74 -20.01 -3.19
N ASP A 307 -17.42 -20.85 -3.98
CA ASP A 307 -18.03 -20.43 -5.24
C ASP A 307 -19.26 -19.54 -5.02
N LEU A 308 -19.28 -18.38 -5.66
CA LEU A 308 -20.37 -17.41 -5.54
C LEU A 308 -21.56 -17.79 -6.43
N ARG A 309 -22.77 -17.54 -5.92
CA ARG A 309 -24.04 -17.75 -6.66
C ARG A 309 -24.67 -16.45 -7.16
N LEU A 310 -24.70 -15.43 -6.31
CA LEU A 310 -25.24 -14.11 -6.64
C LEU A 310 -24.51 -13.04 -5.81
N GLY A 311 -23.52 -12.36 -6.41
CA GLY A 311 -22.77 -11.34 -5.68
C GLY A 311 -22.00 -11.90 -4.46
N GLU A 312 -21.64 -11.01 -3.54
CA GLU A 312 -20.98 -11.30 -2.27
C GLU A 312 -22.00 -11.49 -1.14
N GLU A 313 -22.77 -12.59 -1.18
CA GLU A 313 -23.67 -12.90 -0.07
C GLU A 313 -22.89 -13.09 1.24
N TYR A 314 -23.32 -12.43 2.32
CA TYR A 314 -22.62 -12.48 3.60
C TYR A 314 -22.51 -13.90 4.18
N LEU A 315 -23.46 -14.78 3.89
CA LEU A 315 -23.38 -16.19 4.31
C LEU A 315 -22.19 -16.91 3.68
N LEU A 316 -21.84 -16.60 2.42
CA LEU A 316 -20.68 -17.19 1.73
C LEU A 316 -19.38 -16.66 2.34
N MET A 317 -19.31 -15.35 2.58
CA MET A 317 -18.13 -14.71 3.19
C MET A 317 -17.92 -15.16 4.64
N ASP A 318 -19.00 -15.31 5.41
CA ASP A 318 -18.98 -15.90 6.75
C ASP A 318 -18.40 -17.32 6.69
N TYR A 319 -18.92 -18.16 5.80
CA TYR A 319 -18.48 -19.55 5.70
C TYR A 319 -17.02 -19.66 5.27
N SER A 320 -16.58 -18.84 4.31
CA SER A 320 -15.18 -18.73 3.88
C SER A 320 -14.25 -18.36 5.04
N LEU A 321 -14.59 -17.30 5.79
CA LEU A 321 -13.82 -16.87 6.95
C LEU A 321 -13.78 -17.94 8.06
N LEU A 322 -14.94 -18.42 8.48
CA LEU A 322 -15.07 -19.31 9.63
C LEU A 322 -14.45 -20.68 9.35
N SER A 323 -14.55 -21.19 8.12
CA SER A 323 -13.87 -22.42 7.70
C SER A 323 -12.36 -22.27 7.72
N ALA A 324 -11.82 -21.13 7.24
CA ALA A 324 -10.39 -20.86 7.30
C ALA A 324 -9.87 -20.72 8.75
N ILE A 325 -10.65 -20.10 9.63
CA ILE A 325 -10.32 -19.95 11.06
C ILE A 325 -10.21 -21.29 11.78
N GLN A 326 -10.93 -22.34 11.36
CA GLN A 326 -10.80 -23.68 11.96
C GLN A 326 -9.38 -24.25 11.90
N SER A 327 -8.55 -23.80 10.95
CA SER A 327 -7.14 -24.20 10.87
C SER A 327 -6.26 -23.57 11.97
N PHE A 328 -6.79 -22.62 12.73
CA PHE A 328 -6.07 -21.82 13.73
C PHE A 328 -6.80 -21.80 15.08
N PRO A 329 -7.02 -22.96 15.71
CA PRO A 329 -7.77 -23.05 16.95
C PRO A 329 -7.07 -22.27 18.06
N ASN A 330 -7.89 -21.63 18.90
CA ASN A 330 -7.51 -20.84 20.06
C ASN A 330 -6.72 -19.56 19.79
N LEU A 331 -6.39 -19.21 18.54
CA LEU A 331 -5.60 -18.02 18.26
C LEU A 331 -6.46 -16.74 18.20
N PRO A 332 -5.90 -15.55 18.54
CA PRO A 332 -6.57 -14.29 18.29
C PRO A 332 -6.59 -13.98 16.78
N VAL A 333 -7.67 -13.35 16.32
CA VAL A 333 -7.95 -13.15 14.88
C VAL A 333 -8.00 -11.66 14.55
N THR A 334 -7.25 -11.29 13.52
CA THR A 334 -7.44 -10.04 12.78
C THR A 334 -7.98 -10.39 11.39
N ALA A 335 -9.08 -9.77 10.99
CA ALA A 335 -9.69 -10.00 9.68
C ALA A 335 -9.94 -8.67 8.97
N SER A 336 -9.66 -8.61 7.68
CA SER A 336 -10.01 -7.48 6.83
C SER A 336 -10.85 -7.87 5.63
N TYR A 337 -11.70 -6.93 5.22
CA TYR A 337 -12.59 -7.03 4.08
C TYR A 337 -12.92 -5.61 3.63
N ASP A 338 -13.10 -5.37 2.33
CA ASP A 338 -13.43 -4.08 1.74
C ASP A 338 -14.57 -3.39 2.48
N ILE A 339 -15.63 -4.14 2.74
CA ILE A 339 -16.82 -3.63 3.45
C ILE A 339 -16.91 -4.12 4.88
N MET A 340 -15.78 -4.35 5.54
CA MET A 340 -15.75 -4.83 6.92
C MET A 340 -16.61 -3.96 7.85
N CYS A 341 -16.68 -2.65 7.62
CA CYS A 341 -17.52 -1.74 8.40
C CYS A 341 -19.03 -2.04 8.31
N GLN A 342 -19.50 -2.61 7.20
CA GLN A 342 -20.89 -3.02 7.03
C GLN A 342 -21.06 -4.50 7.41
N PHE A 343 -20.17 -5.36 6.92
CA PHE A 343 -20.20 -6.81 7.13
C PHE A 343 -20.19 -7.19 8.63
N SER A 344 -19.42 -6.45 9.44
CA SER A 344 -19.21 -6.71 10.88
C SER A 344 -20.44 -6.45 11.76
N LYS A 345 -21.38 -5.60 11.35
CA LYS A 345 -22.51 -5.15 12.20
C LYS A 345 -23.34 -6.28 12.79
N LYS A 346 -23.62 -7.29 11.97
CA LYS A 346 -24.35 -8.49 12.39
C LYS A 346 -23.51 -9.75 12.39
N LEU A 347 -22.19 -9.65 12.16
CA LEU A 347 -21.31 -10.81 12.07
C LEU A 347 -21.43 -11.73 13.29
N TYR A 348 -21.33 -11.19 14.49
CA TYR A 348 -21.46 -12.01 15.71
C TYR A 348 -22.86 -12.57 15.95
N ALA A 349 -23.91 -11.84 15.53
CA ALA A 349 -25.28 -12.35 15.59
C ALA A 349 -25.49 -13.51 14.60
N ARG A 350 -24.89 -13.41 13.41
CA ARG A 350 -24.85 -14.50 12.42
C ARG A 350 -24.08 -15.71 12.97
N ILE A 351 -22.85 -15.51 13.44
CA ILE A 351 -22.02 -16.56 14.06
C ILE A 351 -22.76 -17.24 15.22
N GLY A 352 -23.41 -16.47 16.09
CA GLY A 352 -24.18 -17.01 17.21
C GLY A 352 -25.36 -17.89 16.79
N SER A 353 -25.88 -17.72 15.58
CA SER A 353 -26.94 -18.55 15.01
C SER A 353 -26.45 -19.84 14.34
N TYR A 354 -25.15 -19.94 14.07
CA TYR A 354 -24.56 -21.08 13.36
C TYR A 354 -24.32 -22.29 14.29
N PRO A 355 -24.19 -23.52 13.73
CA PRO A 355 -23.85 -24.70 14.51
C PRO A 355 -22.46 -24.56 15.15
N ASP A 356 -22.23 -25.24 16.28
CA ASP A 356 -20.98 -25.13 17.05
C ASP A 356 -19.72 -25.40 16.23
N MET A 357 -19.80 -26.31 15.25
CA MET A 357 -18.72 -26.61 14.29
C MET A 357 -18.22 -25.38 13.50
N LEU A 358 -19.09 -24.41 13.22
CA LEU A 358 -18.74 -23.18 12.48
C LEU A 358 -18.62 -21.97 13.41
N LYS A 359 -18.79 -22.15 14.72
CA LYS A 359 -18.51 -21.10 15.70
C LYS A 359 -17.00 -20.92 15.84
N THR A 360 -16.64 -19.82 16.50
CA THR A 360 -15.27 -19.38 16.66
C THR A 360 -14.50 -20.39 17.52
N PRO A 361 -13.47 -21.09 17.01
CA PRO A 361 -12.68 -22.06 17.78
C PRO A 361 -11.71 -21.37 18.75
N THR A 362 -11.99 -20.13 19.13
CA THR A 362 -11.09 -19.25 19.85
C THR A 362 -11.75 -18.74 21.13
N PRO A 363 -11.01 -18.68 22.25
CA PRO A 363 -11.53 -18.12 23.50
C PRO A 363 -11.63 -16.58 23.44
N PHE A 364 -11.14 -15.95 22.36
CA PHE A 364 -11.23 -14.51 22.16
C PHE A 364 -12.59 -14.15 21.53
N PRO A 365 -13.52 -13.55 22.30
CA PRO A 365 -14.90 -13.36 21.84
C PRO A 365 -15.03 -12.29 20.75
N ARG A 366 -13.97 -11.52 20.47
CA ARG A 366 -13.97 -10.46 19.46
C ARG A 366 -12.71 -10.47 18.60
N TYR A 367 -12.96 -10.48 17.30
CA TYR A 367 -11.98 -10.28 16.25
C TYR A 367 -11.61 -8.81 16.10
N GLN A 368 -10.36 -8.54 15.73
CA GLN A 368 -9.93 -7.21 15.27
C GLN A 368 -10.32 -7.07 13.80
N LEU A 369 -11.35 -6.27 13.51
CA LEU A 369 -11.95 -6.16 12.19
C LEU A 369 -11.50 -4.85 11.51
N LEU A 370 -10.92 -4.95 10.32
CA LEU A 370 -10.28 -3.82 9.61
C LEU A 370 -10.69 -3.75 8.14
N VAL A 371 -10.39 -2.66 7.46
CA VAL A 371 -10.55 -2.51 6.00
C VAL A 371 -9.15 -2.36 5.39
N PRO A 372 -8.86 -3.02 4.25
CA PRO A 372 -7.57 -2.86 3.57
C PRO A 372 -7.25 -1.38 3.27
N LYS A 373 -5.96 -1.02 3.34
CA LYS A 373 -5.51 0.39 3.33
C LYS A 373 -5.96 1.16 2.08
N PHE A 374 -5.92 0.54 0.90
CA PHE A 374 -6.31 1.14 -0.37
C PHE A 374 -7.82 1.41 -0.40
N HIS A 375 -8.61 0.43 0.00
CA HIS A 375 -10.07 0.49 -0.03
C HIS A 375 -10.63 1.46 1.02
N LEU A 376 -9.95 1.59 2.17
CA LEU A 376 -10.40 2.44 3.28
C LEU A 376 -10.65 3.91 2.88
N ALA A 377 -9.90 4.45 1.92
CA ALA A 377 -10.05 5.83 1.47
C ALA A 377 -11.43 6.13 0.84
N ALA A 378 -12.12 5.11 0.33
CA ALA A 378 -13.47 5.24 -0.23
C ALA A 378 -14.57 5.25 0.85
N HIS A 379 -14.23 4.97 2.11
CA HIS A 379 -15.21 4.91 3.19
C HIS A 379 -15.47 6.29 3.82
N LYS A 380 -16.60 6.41 4.54
CA LYS A 380 -16.89 7.60 5.34
C LYS A 380 -15.83 7.81 6.42
N GLU A 381 -15.66 9.06 6.84
CA GLU A 381 -14.64 9.50 7.79
C GLU A 381 -14.59 8.65 9.07
N SER A 382 -15.73 8.28 9.66
CA SER A 382 -15.76 7.44 10.87
C SER A 382 -15.18 6.04 10.68
N CYS A 383 -15.26 5.49 9.46
CA CYS A 383 -14.65 4.21 9.12
C CYS A 383 -13.14 4.33 9.01
N VAL A 384 -12.63 5.43 8.43
CA VAL A 384 -11.19 5.71 8.26
C VAL A 384 -10.44 5.66 9.58
N TRP A 385 -11.10 5.97 10.70
CA TRP A 385 -10.48 5.85 12.02
C TRP A 385 -10.67 4.46 12.62
N SER A 386 -11.88 3.92 12.55
CA SER A 386 -12.28 2.72 13.29
C SER A 386 -11.74 1.41 12.69
N PHE A 387 -11.51 1.38 11.37
CA PHE A 387 -11.12 0.17 10.63
C PHE A 387 -9.72 0.26 10.02
N SER A 388 -8.91 1.25 10.42
CA SER A 388 -7.58 1.49 9.85
C SER A 388 -6.49 0.61 10.44
N TYR A 389 -5.74 -0.08 9.58
CA TYR A 389 -4.49 -0.74 9.94
C TYR A 389 -3.44 0.23 10.53
N ASN A 390 -3.46 1.53 10.16
CA ASN A 390 -2.47 2.48 10.67
C ASN A 390 -2.70 2.83 12.16
N TYR A 391 -3.92 2.65 12.66
CA TYR A 391 -4.29 3.00 14.05
C TYR A 391 -4.64 1.77 14.90
N ALA A 392 -4.71 0.58 14.30
CA ALA A 392 -5.02 -0.66 15.00
C ALA A 392 -3.78 -1.26 15.69
N PRO A 393 -3.82 -1.57 17.00
CA PRO A 393 -2.67 -2.11 17.72
C PRO A 393 -2.38 -3.58 17.43
N GLY A 394 -1.10 -3.93 17.47
CA GLY A 394 -0.59 -5.30 17.27
C GLY A 394 -0.83 -5.82 15.87
N VAL A 395 -0.68 -4.97 14.85
CA VAL A 395 -0.79 -5.35 13.42
C VAL A 395 0.45 -4.94 12.62
N GLY A 396 1.38 -4.20 13.23
CA GLY A 396 2.59 -3.74 12.54
C GLY A 396 2.29 -2.91 11.29
N ARG A 397 2.92 -3.26 10.17
CA ARG A 397 2.79 -2.59 8.87
C ARG A 397 1.91 -3.34 7.86
N THR A 398 1.10 -4.32 8.29
CA THR A 398 0.13 -5.03 7.42
C THR A 398 -0.75 -4.07 6.61
N ASP A 399 -0.98 -4.38 5.33
CA ASP A 399 -1.80 -3.57 4.42
C ASP A 399 -3.22 -4.11 4.19
N GLY A 400 -3.41 -5.44 4.30
CA GLY A 400 -4.70 -6.10 4.04
C GLY A 400 -4.97 -6.40 2.55
N GLU A 401 -4.03 -6.07 1.65
CA GLU A 401 -4.22 -6.06 0.19
C GLU A 401 -3.79 -7.37 -0.49
N GLY A 402 -3.34 -8.36 0.29
CA GLY A 402 -2.76 -9.59 -0.25
C GLY A 402 -3.71 -10.40 -1.14
N VAL A 403 -5.02 -10.31 -0.85
CA VAL A 403 -6.06 -11.00 -1.63
C VAL A 403 -6.19 -10.46 -3.06
N GLU A 404 -6.03 -9.15 -3.26
CA GLU A 404 -6.05 -8.50 -4.57
C GLU A 404 -4.82 -8.89 -5.41
N ARG A 405 -3.65 -9.01 -4.76
CA ARG A 405 -2.43 -9.52 -5.40
C ARG A 405 -2.60 -10.97 -5.87
N ASN A 406 -3.36 -11.78 -5.13
CA ASN A 406 -3.72 -13.14 -5.56
C ASN A 406 -4.60 -13.10 -6.81
N TRP A 407 -5.59 -12.20 -6.85
CA TRP A 407 -6.47 -12.06 -8.00
C TRP A 407 -5.74 -11.66 -9.27
N ALA A 408 -4.78 -10.74 -9.19
CA ALA A 408 -3.96 -10.36 -10.34
C ALA A 408 -3.38 -11.59 -11.07
N ILE A 409 -2.95 -12.61 -10.30
CA ILE A 409 -2.35 -13.84 -10.83
C ILE A 409 -3.43 -14.84 -11.27
N THR A 410 -4.43 -15.11 -10.42
CA THR A 410 -5.43 -16.16 -10.70
C THR A 410 -6.41 -15.75 -11.80
N ASN A 411 -6.52 -14.45 -12.10
CA ASN A 411 -7.36 -13.96 -13.20
C ASN A 411 -6.96 -14.53 -14.56
N SER A 412 -5.70 -14.92 -14.75
CA SER A 412 -5.24 -15.62 -15.95
C SER A 412 -5.97 -16.96 -16.18
N LEU A 413 -6.47 -17.59 -15.12
CA LEU A 413 -7.19 -18.87 -15.17
C LEU A 413 -8.66 -18.72 -15.55
N SER A 414 -9.22 -17.50 -15.50
CA SER A 414 -10.64 -17.25 -15.73
C SER A 414 -11.15 -17.83 -17.06
N GLY A 415 -10.42 -17.61 -18.16
CA GLY A 415 -10.81 -18.12 -19.48
C GLY A 415 -10.86 -19.65 -19.55
N SER A 416 -9.86 -20.33 -18.98
CA SER A 416 -9.74 -21.80 -19.05
C SER A 416 -10.72 -22.51 -18.12
N THR A 417 -10.96 -21.95 -16.94
CA THR A 417 -11.82 -22.55 -15.90
C THR A 417 -13.31 -22.30 -16.14
N LYS A 418 -13.67 -21.26 -16.90
CA LYS A 418 -15.06 -20.85 -17.12
C LYS A 418 -15.95 -21.90 -17.79
N LYS A 419 -15.37 -22.75 -18.65
CA LYS A 419 -16.08 -23.82 -19.37
C LYS A 419 -15.95 -25.20 -18.69
N MET A 420 -15.25 -25.29 -17.57
CA MET A 420 -15.07 -26.56 -16.87
C MET A 420 -16.34 -26.93 -16.07
N GLY A 421 -16.55 -28.23 -15.89
CA GLY A 421 -17.50 -28.71 -14.88
C GLY A 421 -17.02 -28.34 -13.47
N PRO A 422 -17.90 -28.43 -12.46
CA PRO A 422 -17.63 -27.86 -11.15
C PRO A 422 -16.48 -28.56 -10.40
N GLY A 423 -16.37 -29.88 -10.47
CA GLY A 423 -15.26 -30.63 -9.87
C GLY A 423 -13.93 -30.36 -10.58
N SER A 424 -13.92 -30.42 -11.92
CA SER A 424 -12.71 -30.16 -12.71
C SER A 424 -12.18 -28.74 -12.52
N ARG A 425 -13.09 -27.75 -12.38
CA ARG A 425 -12.71 -26.35 -12.07
C ARG A 425 -12.05 -26.25 -10.70
N ARG A 426 -12.67 -26.79 -9.65
CA ARG A 426 -12.16 -26.69 -8.28
C ARG A 426 -10.82 -27.40 -8.14
N ASP A 427 -10.68 -28.61 -8.68
CA ASP A 427 -9.41 -29.35 -8.64
C ASP A 427 -8.29 -28.61 -9.40
N THR A 428 -8.61 -27.95 -10.52
CA THR A 428 -7.64 -27.11 -11.26
C THR A 428 -7.22 -25.91 -10.44
N LEU A 429 -8.16 -25.21 -9.81
CA LEU A 429 -7.86 -24.05 -8.97
C LEU A 429 -7.08 -24.45 -7.71
N ASP A 430 -7.42 -25.56 -7.06
CA ASP A 430 -6.67 -26.10 -5.91
C ASP A 430 -5.19 -26.37 -6.28
N ASP A 431 -4.92 -26.95 -7.46
CA ASP A 431 -3.55 -27.19 -7.97
C ASP A 431 -2.78 -25.88 -8.13
N HIS A 432 -3.40 -24.87 -8.76
CA HIS A 432 -2.78 -23.56 -8.95
C HIS A 432 -2.57 -22.80 -7.63
N PHE A 433 -3.51 -22.89 -6.69
CA PHE A 433 -3.34 -22.31 -5.35
C PHE A 433 -2.22 -23.00 -4.57
N GLY A 434 -2.07 -24.32 -4.75
CA GLY A 434 -0.95 -25.12 -4.24
C GLY A 434 0.41 -24.61 -4.73
N ASP A 435 0.57 -24.47 -6.05
CA ASP A 435 1.79 -23.92 -6.66
C ASP A 435 2.07 -22.50 -6.16
N PHE A 436 1.05 -21.64 -6.11
CA PHE A 436 1.19 -20.28 -5.61
C PHE A 436 1.69 -20.23 -4.16
N ASN A 437 1.06 -20.99 -3.27
CA ASN A 437 1.48 -21.05 -1.87
C ASN A 437 2.89 -21.65 -1.71
N TRP A 438 3.26 -22.65 -2.52
CA TRP A 438 4.61 -23.19 -2.52
C TRP A 438 5.65 -22.14 -2.93
N ARG A 439 5.39 -21.37 -3.99
CA ARG A 439 6.23 -20.24 -4.42
C ARG A 439 6.34 -19.16 -3.35
N LYS A 440 5.26 -18.85 -2.64
CA LYS A 440 5.29 -17.95 -1.49
C LYS A 440 6.19 -18.51 -0.38
N MET A 441 6.07 -19.78 -0.04
CA MET A 441 6.89 -20.40 1.00
C MET A 441 8.40 -20.33 0.68
N ILE A 442 8.83 -20.64 -0.54
CA ILE A 442 10.25 -20.55 -0.91
C ILE A 442 10.77 -19.12 -1.02
N SER A 443 9.90 -18.14 -1.27
CA SER A 443 10.27 -16.71 -1.35
C SER A 443 10.22 -15.99 0.00
N LEU A 444 9.71 -16.63 1.06
CA LEU A 444 9.62 -16.03 2.41
C LEU A 444 10.99 -15.54 2.92
N ALA A 445 12.07 -16.27 2.63
CA ALA A 445 13.43 -15.89 3.03
C ALA A 445 13.78 -14.47 2.55
N SER A 446 13.71 -14.25 1.24
CA SER A 446 14.00 -12.95 0.62
C SER A 446 12.98 -11.88 0.98
N HIS A 447 11.69 -12.25 1.05
CA HIS A 447 10.63 -11.31 1.38
C HIS A 447 10.78 -10.74 2.81
N LEU A 448 10.98 -11.61 3.80
CA LEU A 448 11.16 -11.20 5.20
C LEU A 448 12.48 -10.46 5.41
N HIS A 449 13.55 -10.81 4.67
CA HIS A 449 14.80 -10.05 4.70
C HIS A 449 14.58 -8.59 4.26
N SER A 450 13.99 -8.37 3.09
CA SER A 450 13.75 -7.00 2.60
C SER A 450 12.84 -6.21 3.55
N LYS A 451 11.81 -6.87 4.11
CA LYS A 451 10.93 -6.25 5.11
C LYS A 451 11.65 -5.91 6.41
N ALA A 452 12.57 -6.75 6.87
CA ALA A 452 13.34 -6.50 8.10
C ALA A 452 14.28 -5.30 7.95
N VAL A 453 14.98 -5.19 6.83
CA VAL A 453 15.86 -4.04 6.53
C VAL A 453 15.07 -2.73 6.46
N GLU A 454 13.94 -2.75 5.75
CA GLU A 454 13.02 -1.61 5.69
C GLU A 454 12.52 -1.24 7.08
N ALA A 455 12.01 -2.22 7.84
CA ALA A 455 11.41 -1.98 9.14
C ALA A 455 12.40 -1.39 10.15
N ALA A 456 13.64 -1.90 10.22
CA ALA A 456 14.65 -1.35 11.13
C ALA A 456 14.98 0.12 10.81
N THR A 457 15.15 0.43 9.52
CA THR A 457 15.50 1.78 9.05
C THR A 457 14.36 2.77 9.30
N VAL A 458 13.16 2.43 8.87
CA VAL A 458 12.01 3.34 8.96
C VAL A 458 11.51 3.47 10.40
N ARG A 459 11.62 2.42 11.23
CA ARG A 459 11.31 2.51 12.67
C ARG A 459 12.13 3.62 13.34
N GLU A 460 13.44 3.65 13.11
CA GLU A 460 14.31 4.66 13.72
C GLU A 460 13.91 6.07 13.28
N GLU A 461 13.60 6.27 12.00
CA GLU A 461 13.11 7.54 11.48
C GLU A 461 11.79 7.95 12.14
N MET A 462 10.81 7.05 12.21
CA MET A 462 9.48 7.36 12.76
C MET A 462 9.50 7.60 14.27
N VAL A 463 10.35 6.87 15.01
CA VAL A 463 10.55 7.10 16.45
C VAL A 463 11.24 8.43 16.69
N ARG A 464 12.27 8.78 15.90
CA ARG A 464 12.92 10.11 15.95
C ARG A 464 11.92 11.22 15.64
N ALA A 465 11.10 11.05 14.61
CA ALA A 465 10.05 12.01 14.26
C ALA A 465 9.01 12.18 15.37
N PHE A 466 8.63 11.09 16.05
CA PHE A 466 7.71 11.16 17.19
C PHE A 466 8.32 11.85 18.40
N HIS A 467 9.59 11.60 18.72
CA HIS A 467 10.31 12.33 19.77
C HIS A 467 10.38 13.82 19.46
N ALA A 468 10.76 14.20 18.24
CA ALA A 468 10.80 15.60 17.82
C ALA A 468 9.42 16.27 17.91
N ALA A 469 8.35 15.58 17.51
CA ALA A 469 6.98 16.08 17.67
C ALA A 469 6.52 16.18 19.15
N SER A 470 7.23 15.52 20.06
CA SER A 470 6.92 15.51 21.50
C SER A 470 7.76 16.51 22.31
N GLU A 471 8.95 16.88 21.84
CA GLU A 471 9.85 17.82 22.53
C GLU A 471 9.22 19.19 22.77
N GLY A 472 8.44 19.68 21.81
CA GLY A 472 7.80 20.99 21.88
C GLY A 472 6.54 21.08 22.77
N LEU A 473 6.09 19.97 23.35
CA LEU A 473 4.80 19.86 24.08
C LEU A 473 4.99 19.72 25.59
N GLN A 474 4.07 20.29 26.37
CA GLN A 474 4.05 20.12 27.82
C GLN A 474 3.75 18.68 28.23
N GLU A 475 4.30 18.26 29.38
CA GLU A 475 4.12 16.90 29.90
C GLU A 475 2.65 16.58 30.23
N SER A 476 1.90 17.57 30.74
CA SER A 476 0.46 17.47 30.98
C SER A 476 -0.31 17.18 29.69
N THR A 477 0.00 17.92 28.61
CA THR A 477 -0.60 17.75 27.28
C THR A 477 -0.33 16.36 26.71
N LYS A 478 0.94 15.92 26.74
CA LYS A 478 1.34 14.58 26.29
C LYS A 478 0.63 13.47 27.05
N LYS A 479 0.54 13.59 28.38
CA LYS A 479 -0.16 12.62 29.23
C LYS A 479 -1.65 12.55 28.90
N GLN A 480 -2.29 13.70 28.72
CA GLN A 480 -3.71 13.79 28.35
C GLN A 480 -3.97 13.11 27.00
N TRP A 481 -3.22 13.47 25.96
CA TRP A 481 -3.42 12.90 24.61
C TRP A 481 -3.12 11.40 24.57
N ARG A 482 -2.07 10.96 25.27
CA ARG A 482 -1.77 9.53 25.44
C ARG A 482 -2.95 8.78 26.05
N GLN A 483 -3.53 9.33 27.13
CA GLN A 483 -4.64 8.70 27.83
C GLN A 483 -5.89 8.61 26.95
N MET A 484 -6.15 9.63 26.12
CA MET A 484 -7.23 9.60 25.12
C MET A 484 -7.02 8.47 24.08
N VAL A 485 -5.80 8.34 23.54
CA VAL A 485 -5.49 7.28 22.56
C VAL A 485 -5.64 5.90 23.19
N LEU A 486 -5.04 5.68 24.36
CA LEU A 486 -5.12 4.39 25.05
C LEU A 486 -6.56 4.00 25.38
N ALA A 487 -7.39 4.96 25.83
CA ALA A 487 -8.80 4.71 26.08
C ALA A 487 -9.58 4.33 24.81
N TRP A 488 -9.27 4.96 23.67
CA TRP A 488 -9.88 4.64 22.38
C TRP A 488 -9.39 3.29 21.80
N GLU A 489 -8.11 2.97 21.97
CA GLU A 489 -7.52 1.70 21.53
C GLU A 489 -8.07 0.52 22.34
N ALA A 490 -8.25 0.70 23.65
CA ALA A 490 -8.77 -0.31 24.56
C ALA A 490 -10.27 -0.57 24.41
N ASP A 491 -11.03 0.39 23.86
CA ASP A 491 -12.47 0.24 23.66
C ASP A 491 -12.80 -0.51 22.36
N PRO A 492 -13.29 -1.76 22.43
CA PRO A 492 -13.61 -2.55 21.26
C PRO A 492 -14.91 -2.10 20.57
N ASP A 493 -15.74 -1.30 21.24
CA ASP A 493 -16.98 -0.72 20.68
C ASP A 493 -16.78 0.71 20.16
N LYS A 494 -15.57 1.27 20.27
CA LYS A 494 -15.20 2.61 19.77
C LYS A 494 -16.16 3.71 20.22
N ARG A 495 -16.67 3.61 21.45
CA ARG A 495 -17.54 4.58 22.13
C ARG A 495 -16.74 5.73 22.74
N MET A 496 -15.48 5.47 23.12
CA MET A 496 -14.58 6.50 23.62
C MET A 496 -14.28 7.55 22.54
N PRO A 497 -14.11 8.83 22.91
CA PRO A 497 -13.77 9.89 21.96
C PRO A 497 -12.55 9.54 21.12
N ASN A 498 -12.67 9.73 19.81
CA ASN A 498 -11.63 9.36 18.87
C ASN A 498 -10.47 10.37 18.87
N ALA A 499 -9.32 9.94 19.36
CA ALA A 499 -8.11 10.75 19.46
C ALA A 499 -7.50 11.12 18.09
N TYR A 500 -7.96 10.53 16.99
CA TYR A 500 -7.50 10.80 15.62
C TYR A 500 -8.46 11.71 14.82
N GLU A 501 -9.65 12.00 15.37
CA GLU A 501 -10.67 12.80 14.70
C GLU A 501 -10.58 14.28 15.10
N HIS A 502 -10.90 15.15 14.15
CA HIS A 502 -11.10 16.58 14.39
C HIS A 502 -12.53 16.82 14.92
N THR A 503 -12.63 17.14 16.20
CA THR A 503 -13.87 17.46 16.94
C THR A 503 -14.30 18.93 16.76
N ILE A 504 -13.38 19.82 16.42
CA ILE A 504 -13.60 21.26 16.24
C ILE A 504 -13.57 21.58 14.75
N ARG A 505 -14.74 21.58 14.10
CA ARG A 505 -14.90 22.07 12.72
C ARG A 505 -14.96 23.61 12.69
N LYS A 506 -13.86 24.30 13.00
CA LYS A 506 -13.84 25.77 13.08
C LYS A 506 -13.55 26.47 11.75
N TYR A 507 -12.63 25.99 10.94
CA TYR A 507 -12.41 26.55 9.61
C TYR A 507 -13.55 26.07 8.71
N THR A 508 -14.47 26.96 8.37
CA THR A 508 -15.40 26.75 7.25
C THR A 508 -14.95 27.64 6.10
N MET A 509 -15.36 27.34 4.86
CA MET A 509 -15.01 28.18 3.71
C MET A 509 -15.50 29.62 3.94
N ASN A 510 -16.67 29.76 4.57
CA ASN A 510 -17.22 31.06 4.94
C ASN A 510 -16.40 31.77 6.02
N ARG A 511 -15.90 31.05 7.02
CA ARG A 511 -15.03 31.65 8.04
C ARG A 511 -13.68 32.05 7.47
N THR A 512 -13.05 31.20 6.66
CA THR A 512 -11.76 31.50 6.01
C THR A 512 -11.90 32.76 5.15
N ARG A 513 -12.98 32.87 4.37
CA ARG A 513 -13.30 34.09 3.63
C ARG A 513 -13.55 35.30 4.53
N LEU A 514 -14.22 35.11 5.66
CA LEU A 514 -14.46 36.18 6.63
C LEU A 514 -13.16 36.65 7.27
N GLU A 515 -12.24 35.76 7.62
CA GLU A 515 -10.93 36.11 8.16
C GLU A 515 -10.07 36.80 7.11
N LEU A 516 -10.00 36.27 5.87
CA LEU A 516 -9.34 36.96 4.77
C LEU A 516 -9.94 38.35 4.52
N ALA A 517 -11.27 38.49 4.53
CA ALA A 517 -11.93 39.78 4.32
C ALA A 517 -11.73 40.75 5.49
N LYS A 518 -11.64 40.25 6.74
CA LYS A 518 -11.29 41.06 7.91
C LYS A 518 -9.85 41.51 7.86
N GLU A 519 -8.92 40.63 7.50
CA GLU A 519 -7.52 40.98 7.31
C GLU A 519 -7.37 42.01 6.18
N ASP A 520 -8.06 41.84 5.05
CA ASP A 520 -8.09 42.82 3.96
C ASP A 520 -8.71 44.16 4.44
N ALA A 521 -9.77 44.13 5.25
CA ALA A 521 -10.39 45.34 5.82
C ALA A 521 -9.53 46.02 6.90
N ASP A 522 -8.82 45.26 7.73
CA ASP A 522 -7.89 45.75 8.74
C ASP A 522 -6.63 46.33 8.05
N LEU A 523 -6.21 45.78 6.92
CA LEU A 523 -5.16 46.37 6.08
C LEU A 523 -5.61 47.72 5.50
N ILE A 524 -6.87 47.83 5.06
CA ILE A 524 -7.45 49.09 4.57
C ILE A 524 -7.69 50.09 5.72
N GLY A 525 -8.05 49.61 6.92
CA GLY A 525 -8.36 50.45 8.09
C GLY A 525 -7.13 50.94 8.87
N ASN A 526 -6.04 50.18 8.86
CA ASN A 526 -4.78 50.53 9.54
C ASN A 526 -3.88 51.49 8.74
N ASP A 527 -4.39 52.07 7.64
CA ASP A 527 -3.78 53.22 6.95
C ASP A 527 -3.83 54.53 7.77
N THR A 528 -4.15 54.42 9.07
CA THR A 528 -4.09 55.48 10.08
C THR A 528 -2.80 55.47 10.91
N ALA A 529 -1.93 54.47 10.74
CA ALA A 529 -0.57 54.47 11.32
C ALA A 529 0.33 55.58 10.72
N ALA A 530 -0.10 56.23 9.64
CA ALA A 530 0.57 57.37 9.03
C ALA A 530 0.46 58.68 9.84
N GLN A 531 -0.23 58.71 10.99
CA GLN A 531 -0.55 59.97 11.71
C GLN A 531 -0.04 60.10 13.16
N ALA A 532 0.97 59.34 13.58
CA ALA A 532 1.51 59.52 14.93
C ALA A 532 3.03 59.47 15.01
N VAL A 533 3.70 60.63 14.91
CA VAL A 533 4.86 60.95 15.79
C VAL A 533 5.04 62.47 15.96
N SER A 534 4.87 62.94 17.20
CA SER A 534 5.66 64.02 17.77
C SER A 534 6.09 63.65 19.20
N ALA A 535 7.35 64.01 19.51
CA ALA A 535 8.05 64.05 20.80
C ALA A 535 8.65 62.76 21.42
N ARG A 536 9.99 62.81 21.62
CA ARG A 536 10.90 61.96 22.43
C ARG A 536 10.61 60.44 22.43
N ILE A 537 11.06 59.79 21.37
CA ILE A 537 11.03 58.32 21.19
C ILE A 537 12.16 57.64 21.99
N SER A 538 11.85 56.57 22.72
CA SER A 538 12.86 55.74 23.42
C SER A 538 13.65 54.85 22.45
N ARG A 539 14.86 54.39 22.81
CA ARG A 539 15.70 53.52 21.96
C ARG A 539 14.97 52.25 21.46
N ASN A 540 14.12 51.67 22.30
CA ASN A 540 13.29 50.51 21.93
C ASN A 540 12.21 50.90 20.92
N GLN A 541 11.46 51.97 21.20
CA GLN A 541 10.38 52.46 20.35
C GLN A 541 10.88 52.90 18.96
N LEU A 542 12.13 53.39 18.89
CA LEU A 542 12.83 53.74 17.66
C LEU A 542 13.10 52.51 16.76
N ILE A 543 13.55 51.42 17.36
CA ILE A 543 13.80 50.16 16.65
C ILE A 543 12.47 49.50 16.27
N CYS A 544 11.46 49.52 17.15
CA CYS A 544 10.11 49.05 16.82
C CYS A 544 9.53 49.80 15.61
N GLN A 545 9.56 51.13 15.61
CA GLN A 545 9.10 51.94 14.49
C GLN A 545 9.90 51.67 13.21
N GLY A 546 11.21 51.48 13.33
CA GLY A 546 12.06 51.12 12.19
C GLY A 546 11.73 49.75 11.59
N LEU A 547 11.41 48.75 12.42
CA LEU A 547 10.97 47.42 11.98
C LEU A 547 9.56 47.45 11.37
N GLU A 548 8.67 48.26 11.94
CA GLU A 548 7.31 48.47 11.45
C GLU A 548 7.30 49.18 10.10
N LEU A 549 8.14 50.21 9.93
CA LEU A 549 8.39 50.85 8.64
C LEU A 549 8.99 49.88 7.62
N GLU A 550 9.91 49.01 8.03
CA GLU A 550 10.48 47.99 7.14
C GLU A 550 9.41 47.01 6.65
N GLU A 551 8.46 46.65 7.52
CA GLU A 551 7.32 45.82 7.17
C GLU A 551 6.36 46.55 6.23
N GLN A 552 6.04 47.82 6.48
CA GLN A 552 5.19 48.66 5.62
C GLN A 552 5.80 48.84 4.22
N LEU A 553 7.09 49.17 4.11
CA LEU A 553 7.77 49.32 2.82
C LEU A 553 7.77 48.01 2.02
N ARG A 554 7.88 46.85 2.68
CA ARG A 554 7.78 45.55 2.01
C ARG A 554 6.37 45.24 1.53
N ARG A 555 5.34 45.55 2.34
CA ARG A 555 3.94 45.43 1.90
C ARG A 555 3.71 46.28 0.66
N LEU A 556 4.17 47.52 0.67
CA LEU A 556 4.10 48.41 -0.48
C LEU A 556 4.78 47.82 -1.73
N LYS A 557 5.96 47.19 -1.56
CA LYS A 557 6.68 46.49 -2.64
C LYS A 557 5.95 45.26 -3.17
N PHE A 558 5.21 44.55 -2.30
CA PHE A 558 4.37 43.42 -2.68
C PHE A 558 3.12 43.91 -3.43
N ASP A 559 2.43 44.91 -2.90
CA ASP A 559 1.21 45.48 -3.46
C ASP A 559 1.45 46.18 -4.82
N MET A 560 2.60 46.83 -5.00
CA MET A 560 3.02 47.43 -6.28
C MET A 560 3.34 46.40 -7.38
N LYS A 561 3.54 45.12 -7.06
CA LYS A 561 3.56 44.07 -8.11
C LYS A 561 2.16 43.74 -8.64
N THR A 562 1.12 44.10 -7.90
CA THR A 562 -0.29 43.80 -8.21
C THR A 562 -1.12 45.01 -8.64
N VAL A 563 -0.64 46.24 -8.45
CA VAL A 563 -1.34 47.48 -8.78
C VAL A 563 -0.44 48.36 -9.67
N THR A 564 -0.96 48.74 -10.84
CA THR A 564 -0.39 49.79 -11.70
C THR A 564 -0.54 51.15 -11.02
N GLU A 565 0.59 51.83 -10.87
CA GLU A 565 0.81 53.28 -10.70
C GLU A 565 -0.17 54.04 -9.77
N GLY A 566 0.31 54.37 -8.56
CA GLY A 566 -0.32 55.42 -7.75
C GLY A 566 0.24 55.63 -6.33
N SER A 567 0.94 56.74 -6.16
CA SER A 567 1.12 57.59 -4.96
C SER A 567 2.09 57.23 -3.80
N THR A 568 3.22 57.98 -3.80
CA THR A 568 3.75 58.98 -2.83
C THR A 568 3.78 58.77 -1.30
N ASP A 569 5.02 58.99 -0.81
CA ASP A 569 5.49 59.71 0.39
C ASP A 569 5.06 59.26 1.80
N LEU A 570 5.98 58.52 2.45
CA LEU A 570 6.12 58.49 3.90
C LEU A 570 7.61 58.50 4.29
N ALA A 571 8.10 59.62 4.84
CA ALA A 571 9.49 59.75 5.29
C ALA A 571 9.55 60.10 6.78
N LEU A 572 10.02 59.16 7.61
CA LEU A 572 10.36 59.39 9.02
C LEU A 572 11.89 59.53 9.19
N HIS A 573 12.31 60.43 10.10
CA HIS A 573 13.68 60.92 10.25
C HIS A 573 14.38 60.28 11.45
N MET A 574 15.49 59.58 11.19
CA MET A 574 16.37 59.00 12.22
C MET A 574 17.73 59.72 12.20
N PRO A 575 18.27 60.25 13.32
CA PRO A 575 19.43 61.16 13.31
C PRO A 575 20.71 60.59 12.69
N ILE A 576 21.01 59.29 12.84
CA ILE A 576 22.17 58.64 12.22
C ILE A 576 21.96 58.35 10.72
N THR A 577 20.70 58.23 10.30
CA THR A 577 20.35 57.92 8.91
C THR A 577 20.51 59.12 8.00
N VAL A 578 20.52 60.35 8.53
CA VAL A 578 20.67 61.58 7.75
C VAL A 578 22.03 61.66 7.07
N ILE A 579 23.09 61.29 7.81
CA ILE A 579 24.48 61.36 7.34
C ILE A 579 24.73 60.30 6.26
N LEU A 580 24.24 59.08 6.47
CA LEU A 580 24.37 57.97 5.50
C LEU A 580 23.42 58.13 4.30
N ARG A 581 22.21 58.69 4.48
CA ARG A 581 21.29 59.03 3.37
C ARG A 581 21.86 60.13 2.48
N GLN A 582 22.57 61.11 3.05
CA GLN A 582 23.29 62.13 2.25
C GLN A 582 24.40 61.53 1.40
N GLN A 583 25.07 60.46 1.86
CA GLN A 583 26.07 59.72 1.10
C GLN A 583 25.46 58.80 0.01
N LEU A 584 24.26 58.25 0.22
CA LEU A 584 23.53 57.44 -0.77
C LEU A 584 22.87 58.30 -1.85
N ALA A 585 22.35 59.48 -1.48
CA ALA A 585 21.71 60.44 -2.39
C ALA A 585 22.70 61.09 -3.39
N SER A 586 24.01 61.00 -3.14
CA SER A 586 25.04 61.51 -4.05
C SER A 586 25.23 60.63 -5.31
N SER A 587 24.54 59.49 -5.42
CA SER A 587 24.70 58.51 -6.52
C SER A 587 23.74 58.70 -7.71
N GLY A 588 22.79 59.63 -7.65
CA GLY A 588 21.93 60.00 -8.78
C GLY A 588 20.90 58.96 -9.25
N GLN A 589 20.69 57.85 -8.53
CA GLN A 589 19.66 56.85 -8.85
C GLN A 589 18.30 57.22 -8.24
N THR A 590 17.24 57.19 -9.06
CA THR A 590 15.85 57.26 -8.59
C THR A 590 15.49 55.93 -7.93
N HIS A 591 15.54 55.88 -6.60
CA HIS A 591 15.06 54.74 -5.82
C HIS A 591 13.57 54.87 -5.58
N PHE A 592 12.80 53.80 -5.79
CA PHE A 592 11.44 53.73 -5.28
C PHE A 592 11.46 53.82 -3.74
N VAL A 593 10.40 54.36 -3.13
CA VAL A 593 10.33 54.62 -1.67
C VAL A 593 10.61 53.34 -0.84
N TYR A 594 10.17 52.18 -1.33
CA TYR A 594 10.42 50.87 -0.70
C TYR A 594 11.84 50.31 -0.89
N ASP A 595 12.67 50.91 -1.74
CA ASP A 595 14.07 50.53 -1.92
C ASP A 595 15.04 51.39 -1.08
N LEU A 596 14.52 52.35 -0.31
CA LEU A 596 15.32 53.18 0.59
C LEU A 596 15.86 52.34 1.77
N PRO A 597 17.19 52.32 2.01
CA PRO A 597 17.75 51.62 3.16
C PRO A 597 17.32 52.33 4.45
N LEU A 598 16.61 51.60 5.31
CA LEU A 598 16.15 52.08 6.62
C LEU A 598 17.28 52.22 7.64
N LEU A 599 18.45 51.64 7.36
CA LEU A 599 19.66 51.72 8.18
C LEU A 599 19.40 51.30 9.63
N LEU A 600 18.70 50.18 9.79
CA LEU A 600 18.55 49.53 11.09
C LEU A 600 19.93 49.15 11.66
N PRO A 601 20.09 49.01 12.99
CA PRO A 601 21.36 48.67 13.62
C PRO A 601 22.14 47.53 12.92
N SER A 602 21.45 46.48 12.47
CA SER A 602 22.00 45.35 11.71
C SER A 602 22.51 45.70 10.31
N GLN A 603 21.88 46.68 9.63
CA GLN A 603 22.32 47.18 8.33
C GLN A 603 23.54 48.10 8.51
N VAL A 604 23.53 48.98 9.51
CA VAL A 604 24.68 49.85 9.85
C VAL A 604 25.89 49.01 10.25
N PHE A 605 25.69 47.96 11.02
CA PHE A 605 26.73 47.00 11.39
C PHE A 605 27.33 46.30 10.17
N ARG A 606 26.50 45.83 9.23
CA ARG A 606 26.97 45.19 7.97
C ARG A 606 27.76 46.14 7.07
N LEU A 607 27.51 47.45 7.14
CA LEU A 607 28.26 48.48 6.42
C LEU A 607 29.61 48.82 7.08
N GLY A 608 30.04 48.09 8.11
CA GLY A 608 31.34 48.27 8.76
C GLY A 608 31.43 49.45 9.73
N SER A 609 30.30 50.08 10.07
CA SER A 609 30.23 51.20 11.02
C SER A 609 30.07 50.73 12.46
N SER A 610 30.62 51.48 13.42
CA SER A 610 30.47 51.20 14.85
C SER A 610 29.02 51.40 15.29
N CYS A 611 28.33 50.31 15.67
CA CYS A 611 26.97 50.33 16.23
C CYS A 611 27.01 49.93 17.71
N ASP A 612 26.21 50.60 18.55
CA ASP A 612 26.08 50.28 19.97
C ASP A 612 25.53 48.85 20.15
N LEU A 613 26.24 48.02 20.92
CA LEU A 613 25.86 46.64 21.22
C LEU A 613 24.47 46.55 21.87
N VAL A 614 24.05 47.57 22.62
CA VAL A 614 22.71 47.63 23.22
C VAL A 614 21.61 47.75 22.16
N LEU A 615 21.86 48.53 21.09
CA LEU A 615 20.91 48.66 19.98
C LEU A 615 20.83 47.39 19.14
N LEU A 616 21.97 46.71 18.95
CA LEU A 616 22.02 45.41 18.30
C LEU A 616 21.28 44.33 19.11
N ASP A 617 21.38 44.33 20.44
CA ASP A 617 20.62 43.42 21.31
C ASP A 617 19.11 43.67 21.24
N PHE A 618 18.69 44.93 21.25
CA PHE A 618 17.27 45.29 21.09
C PHE A 618 16.72 44.85 19.74
N GLU A 619 17.43 45.13 18.64
CA GLU A 619 17.01 44.65 17.33
C GLU A 619 16.96 43.12 17.31
N TRP A 620 17.98 42.43 17.85
CA TRP A 620 17.98 40.97 17.90
C TRP A 620 16.74 40.41 18.61
N ARG A 621 16.37 40.94 19.77
CA ARG A 621 15.19 40.49 20.53
C ARG A 621 13.88 40.71 19.77
N LEU A 622 13.73 41.86 19.12
CA LEU A 622 12.54 42.16 18.32
C LEU A 622 12.48 41.32 17.05
N ARG A 623 13.62 41.08 16.39
CA ARG A 623 13.72 40.17 15.24
C ARG A 623 13.40 38.73 15.63
N TYR A 624 13.81 38.31 16.83
CA TYR A 624 13.55 36.97 17.37
C TYR A 624 12.04 36.78 17.60
N ALA A 625 11.38 37.76 18.22
CA ALA A 625 9.91 37.76 18.35
C ALA A 625 9.22 37.77 16.97
N ALA A 626 9.62 38.67 16.06
CA ALA A 626 9.03 38.77 14.73
C ALA A 626 9.22 37.49 13.88
N ALA A 627 10.30 36.74 14.08
CA ALA A 627 10.50 35.44 13.43
C ALA A 627 9.52 34.39 13.95
N HIS A 628 9.24 34.37 15.26
CA HIS A 628 8.21 33.51 15.85
C HIS A 628 6.82 33.90 15.36
N ASP A 629 6.49 35.19 15.32
CA ASP A 629 5.20 35.68 14.81
C ASP A 629 4.98 35.30 13.33
N ALA A 630 6.01 35.45 12.50
CA ALA A 630 5.96 35.06 11.09
C ALA A 630 5.76 33.54 10.93
N LEU A 631 6.40 32.74 11.79
CA LEU A 631 6.26 31.29 11.79
C LEU A 631 4.85 30.85 12.25
N GLU A 632 4.29 31.50 13.27
CA GLU A 632 2.92 31.26 13.74
C GLU A 632 1.88 31.62 12.68
N GLN A 633 2.01 32.79 12.04
CA GLN A 633 1.14 33.20 10.93
C GLN A 633 1.25 32.22 9.74
N MET A 634 2.47 31.79 9.40
CA MET A 634 2.69 30.80 8.34
C MET A 634 1.96 29.48 8.63
N ARG A 635 2.03 28.97 9.86
CA ARG A 635 1.32 27.76 10.29
C ARG A 635 -0.18 27.91 10.16
N LYS A 636 -0.73 29.04 10.62
CA LYS A 636 -2.17 29.33 10.51
C LYS A 636 -2.63 29.28 9.06
N HIS A 637 -1.95 30.00 8.17
CA HIS A 637 -2.29 30.00 6.74
C HIS A 637 -2.08 28.63 6.08
N LEU A 638 -1.08 27.84 6.51
CA LEU A 638 -0.91 26.47 6.03
C LEU A 638 -2.08 25.56 6.42
N LEU A 639 -2.63 25.70 7.64
CA LEU A 639 -3.82 24.97 8.08
C LEU A 639 -5.05 25.36 7.26
N GLU A 640 -5.29 26.66 7.10
CA GLU A 640 -6.40 27.21 6.31
C GLU A 640 -6.32 26.78 4.85
N ARG A 641 -5.12 26.81 4.26
CA ARG A 641 -4.88 26.38 2.88
C ARG A 641 -5.19 24.90 2.71
N ASN A 642 -4.68 24.05 3.61
CA ASN A 642 -4.92 22.62 3.53
C ASN A 642 -6.41 22.29 3.69
N TRP A 643 -7.09 22.95 4.62
CA TRP A 643 -8.52 22.80 4.81
C TRP A 643 -9.32 23.23 3.57
N SER A 644 -8.94 24.35 2.95
CA SER A 644 -9.56 24.84 1.70
C SER A 644 -9.39 23.86 0.54
N ILE A 645 -8.22 23.21 0.43
CA ILE A 645 -7.97 22.16 -0.57
C ILE A 645 -8.85 20.94 -0.30
N ASP A 646 -8.95 20.48 0.95
CA ASP A 646 -9.74 19.31 1.32
C ASP A 646 -11.25 19.57 1.14
N TRP A 647 -11.71 20.79 1.39
CA TRP A 647 -13.08 21.22 1.09
C TRP A 647 -13.33 21.22 -0.42
N LYS A 648 -12.42 21.81 -1.21
CA LYS A 648 -12.53 21.84 -2.68
C LYS A 648 -12.64 20.43 -3.25
N ARG A 649 -11.83 19.48 -2.76
CA ARG A 649 -11.88 18.07 -3.20
C ARG A 649 -13.21 17.40 -2.87
N ARG A 650 -13.83 17.73 -1.74
CA ARG A 650 -15.06 17.10 -1.25
C ARG A 650 -16.35 17.73 -1.79
N TYR A 651 -16.36 19.05 -1.98
CA TYR A 651 -17.58 19.82 -2.22
C TYR A 651 -17.49 20.76 -3.42
N GLY A 652 -16.30 21.00 -3.96
CA GLY A 652 -16.07 21.91 -5.08
C GLY A 652 -16.55 21.32 -6.41
N HIS A 653 -17.86 21.28 -6.63
CA HIS A 653 -18.46 20.86 -7.89
C HIS A 653 -18.81 22.06 -8.77
N GLY A 654 -18.50 21.97 -10.07
CA GLY A 654 -18.81 23.03 -11.05
C GLY A 654 -17.75 24.13 -11.15
N VAL A 655 -17.82 24.89 -12.26
CA VAL A 655 -16.80 25.87 -12.65
C VAL A 655 -16.71 27.03 -11.65
N ARG A 656 -17.85 27.60 -11.22
CA ARG A 656 -17.89 28.77 -10.33
C ARG A 656 -17.25 28.50 -8.95
N ASP A 657 -17.65 27.41 -8.32
CA ASP A 657 -17.13 27.04 -7.00
C ASP A 657 -15.69 26.53 -7.07
N GLY A 658 -15.34 25.84 -8.17
CA GLY A 658 -13.98 25.45 -8.51
C GLY A 658 -13.03 26.65 -8.64
N THR A 659 -13.41 27.67 -9.42
CA THR A 659 -12.61 28.89 -9.63
C THR A 659 -12.50 29.73 -8.37
N ARG A 660 -13.59 29.95 -7.63
CA ARG A 660 -13.54 30.71 -6.37
C ARG A 660 -12.64 30.04 -5.34
N SER A 661 -12.78 28.72 -5.15
CA SER A 661 -11.93 27.98 -4.22
C SER A 661 -10.46 27.95 -4.67
N ALA A 662 -10.20 27.96 -5.98
CA ALA A 662 -8.84 28.08 -6.51
C ALA A 662 -8.22 29.45 -6.18
N ASN A 663 -8.98 30.53 -6.33
CA ASN A 663 -8.53 31.87 -5.96
C ASN A 663 -8.27 31.99 -4.45
N ASP A 664 -9.15 31.43 -3.62
CA ASP A 664 -8.97 31.40 -2.16
C ASP A 664 -7.68 30.64 -1.77
N VAL A 665 -7.41 29.50 -2.42
CA VAL A 665 -6.17 28.73 -2.24
C VAL A 665 -4.94 29.50 -2.73
N SER A 666 -5.05 30.25 -3.83
CA SER A 666 -3.97 31.11 -4.35
C SER A 666 -3.63 32.19 -3.35
N LYS A 667 -4.62 32.95 -2.85
CA LYS A 667 -4.43 34.00 -1.84
C LYS A 667 -3.75 33.47 -0.58
N LEU A 668 -4.16 32.30 -0.11
CA LEU A 668 -3.53 31.66 1.05
C LEU A 668 -2.09 31.21 0.74
N THR A 669 -1.79 30.83 -0.49
CA THR A 669 -0.43 30.50 -0.93
C THR A 669 0.44 31.75 -0.92
N ASP A 670 -0.05 32.87 -1.45
CA ASP A 670 0.65 34.15 -1.44
C ASP A 670 0.95 34.61 0.00
N LYS A 671 -0.01 34.45 0.93
CA LYS A 671 0.17 34.75 2.36
C LYS A 671 1.23 33.85 3.02
N VAL A 672 1.26 32.55 2.70
CA VAL A 672 2.29 31.62 3.17
C VAL A 672 3.67 32.04 2.66
N GLU A 673 3.80 32.40 1.38
CA GLU A 673 5.05 32.86 0.77
C GLU A 673 5.53 34.18 1.39
N ALA A 674 4.62 35.12 1.65
CA ALA A 674 4.94 36.37 2.34
C ALA A 674 5.47 36.12 3.76
N CYS A 675 4.82 35.22 4.53
CA CYS A 675 5.30 34.85 5.86
C CYS A 675 6.66 34.15 5.81
N ALA A 676 6.87 33.25 4.84
CA ALA A 676 8.15 32.57 4.63
C ALA A 676 9.28 33.56 4.28
N ALA A 677 9.01 34.53 3.43
CA ALA A 677 9.96 35.60 3.09
C ALA A 677 10.32 36.45 4.32
N ARG A 678 9.32 36.87 5.10
CA ARG A 678 9.53 37.60 6.37
C ARG A 678 10.41 36.79 7.32
N TYR A 679 10.07 35.52 7.54
CA TYR A 679 10.84 34.61 8.39
C TYR A 679 12.31 34.53 7.95
N ARG A 680 12.58 34.28 6.66
CA ARG A 680 13.94 34.16 6.11
C ARG A 680 14.76 35.42 6.33
N ILE A 681 14.15 36.60 6.19
CA ILE A 681 14.82 37.88 6.45
C ILE A 681 15.19 38.03 7.93
N HIS A 682 14.22 37.80 8.83
CA HIS A 682 14.49 37.86 10.27
C HIS A 682 15.57 36.86 10.68
N TYR A 683 15.50 35.63 10.18
CA TYR A 683 16.49 34.57 10.45
C TYR A 683 17.90 34.94 9.97
N ALA A 684 18.04 35.54 8.78
CA ALA A 684 19.34 35.97 8.26
C ALA A 684 19.97 37.06 9.15
N VAL A 685 19.17 38.01 9.63
CA VAL A 685 19.62 39.06 10.56
C VAL A 685 19.99 38.47 11.92
N LEU A 686 19.14 37.59 12.47
CA LEU A 686 19.40 36.89 13.73
C LEU A 686 20.70 36.10 13.69
N SER A 687 20.94 35.37 12.61
CA SER A 687 22.17 34.58 12.39
C SER A 687 23.41 35.48 12.42
N THR A 688 23.35 36.62 11.72
CA THR A 688 24.47 37.57 11.65
C THR A 688 24.76 38.22 13.01
N LEU A 689 23.71 38.59 13.74
CA LEU A 689 23.84 39.28 15.02
C LEU A 689 24.17 38.33 16.18
N ALA A 690 23.75 37.07 16.12
CA ALA A 690 23.93 36.10 17.19
C ALA A 690 25.40 35.82 17.50
N GLU A 691 26.24 35.66 16.46
CA GLU A 691 27.69 35.45 16.61
C GLU A 691 28.34 36.64 17.33
N LYS A 692 27.95 37.86 16.96
CA LYS A 692 28.51 39.08 17.54
C LYS A 692 28.05 39.34 18.98
N LEU A 693 26.81 39.00 19.29
CA LEU A 693 26.20 39.22 20.61
C LEU A 693 26.38 38.03 21.56
N GLY A 694 27.07 36.95 21.13
CA GLY A 694 27.26 35.75 21.93
C GLY A 694 25.95 35.02 22.26
N LYS A 695 24.94 35.09 21.39
CA LYS A 695 23.64 34.42 21.61
C LYS A 695 23.77 32.94 21.29
N VAL A 696 23.55 32.09 22.30
CA VAL A 696 23.58 30.63 22.19
C VAL A 696 22.19 30.02 22.36
N GLY A 697 21.94 28.85 21.78
CA GLY A 697 20.71 28.08 21.95
C GLY A 697 19.48 28.53 21.13
N TRP A 698 19.47 29.77 20.62
CA TRP A 698 18.34 30.30 19.83
C TRP A 698 18.07 29.53 18.53
N SER A 699 19.09 28.88 17.97
CA SER A 699 19.00 28.06 16.75
C SER A 699 18.35 26.68 16.98
N ALA A 700 18.03 26.32 18.23
CA ALA A 700 17.24 25.14 18.54
C ALA A 700 15.76 25.36 18.17
N ASP A 701 15.24 26.56 18.45
CA ASP A 701 13.83 26.92 18.22
C ASP A 701 13.57 27.50 16.81
N LEU A 702 14.54 28.22 16.25
CA LEU A 702 14.47 28.80 14.90
C LEU A 702 15.55 28.19 14.02
N ARG A 703 15.16 27.70 12.83
CA ARG A 703 16.07 27.06 11.86
C ARG A 703 15.95 27.71 10.50
N GLU A 704 16.95 27.53 9.66
CA GLU A 704 16.89 27.95 8.27
C GLU A 704 15.68 27.30 7.56
N LEU A 705 14.81 28.12 6.97
CA LEU A 705 13.55 27.68 6.37
C LEU A 705 13.73 27.33 4.88
N ARG A 706 13.74 26.04 4.56
CA ARG A 706 13.77 25.54 3.17
C ARG A 706 12.37 25.45 2.58
N ASP A 707 12.24 25.50 1.25
CA ASP A 707 10.91 25.37 0.61
C ASP A 707 10.24 24.02 0.94
N SER A 708 11.04 22.95 1.10
CA SER A 708 10.57 21.63 1.54
C SER A 708 9.96 21.61 2.94
N ASP A 709 10.25 22.61 3.77
CA ASP A 709 9.72 22.71 5.13
C ASP A 709 8.32 23.33 5.16
N ILE A 710 7.93 24.05 4.11
CA ILE A 710 6.67 24.80 4.00
C ILE A 710 5.53 23.84 3.59
N ARG A 711 5.14 23.00 4.54
CA ARG A 711 4.12 21.96 4.34
C ARG A 711 3.16 21.85 5.52
N ALA A 712 1.94 21.46 5.22
CA ALA A 712 0.88 21.32 6.22
C ALA A 712 1.21 20.22 7.24
N ILE A 713 0.72 20.38 8.48
CA ILE A 713 0.99 19.44 9.58
C ILE A 713 0.58 17.99 9.25
N SER A 714 -0.47 17.83 8.44
CA SER A 714 -1.04 16.54 8.05
C SER A 714 -0.40 15.95 6.80
N ARG A 715 0.47 16.69 6.10
CA ARG A 715 1.09 16.26 4.84
C ARG A 715 2.58 16.05 5.03
N GLY A 716 3.03 14.84 4.70
CA GLY A 716 4.45 14.54 4.56
C GLY A 716 5.08 15.31 3.41
N ASN A 717 6.34 15.03 3.10
CA ASN A 717 6.96 15.50 1.85
C ASN A 717 6.36 14.71 0.68
N GLU A 718 6.55 15.15 -0.56
CA GLU A 718 5.93 14.50 -1.73
C GLU A 718 6.27 13.01 -1.84
N GLU A 719 7.48 12.62 -1.44
CA GLU A 719 7.95 11.24 -1.42
C GLU A 719 7.20 10.37 -0.39
N THR A 720 7.11 10.82 0.86
CA THR A 720 6.39 10.09 1.93
C THR A 720 4.88 10.04 1.69
N LEU A 721 4.30 11.03 0.99
CA LEU A 721 2.90 11.00 0.58
C LEU A 721 2.61 9.87 -0.43
N ARG A 722 3.56 9.52 -1.30
CA ARG A 722 3.41 8.39 -2.24
C ARG A 722 3.45 7.04 -1.52
N LEU A 723 4.21 6.94 -0.42
CA LEU A 723 4.35 5.72 0.39
C LEU A 723 3.18 5.50 1.37
N GLY A 724 2.39 6.54 1.63
CA GLY A 724 1.17 6.50 2.45
C GLY A 724 1.38 6.86 3.92
N GLU A 725 0.28 6.85 4.70
CA GLU A 725 0.22 7.40 6.07
C GLU A 725 1.34 6.90 7.00
N GLY A 726 1.81 5.66 6.85
CA GLY A 726 2.82 5.08 7.72
C GLY A 726 4.23 5.66 7.59
N TYR A 727 4.51 6.45 6.55
CA TYR A 727 5.85 7.02 6.28
C TYR A 727 5.89 8.53 6.47
N VAL A 728 4.77 9.16 6.82
CA VAL A 728 4.68 10.62 6.90
C VAL A 728 5.54 11.15 8.06
N VAL A 729 6.40 12.12 7.78
CA VAL A 729 7.19 12.88 8.78
C VAL A 729 6.76 14.34 8.76
N THR A 730 6.44 14.90 9.93
CA THR A 730 6.04 16.30 10.07
C THR A 730 7.23 17.24 9.84
N SER A 731 6.96 18.43 9.31
CA SER A 731 7.99 19.47 9.18
C SER A 731 8.42 20.00 10.55
N TRP A 732 9.69 20.39 10.68
CA TRP A 732 10.23 20.96 11.92
C TRP A 732 9.48 22.23 12.35
N ILE A 733 8.87 22.94 11.38
CA ILE A 733 8.02 24.09 11.68
C ILE A 733 6.85 23.73 12.59
N TRP A 734 6.50 22.46 12.81
CA TRP A 734 5.43 22.04 13.72
C TRP A 734 5.94 21.52 15.07
N ASN A 735 7.26 21.48 15.27
CA ASN A 735 7.91 20.83 16.42
C ASN A 735 8.63 21.84 17.35
N THR A 736 8.18 23.11 17.38
CA THR A 736 8.82 24.16 18.20
C THR A 736 8.29 24.19 19.64
N SER A 737 9.16 24.56 20.58
CA SER A 737 8.85 24.72 22.00
C SER A 737 7.61 25.58 22.27
N GLY A 738 6.65 25.05 23.02
CA GLY A 738 5.48 25.80 23.50
C GLY A 738 4.36 26.01 22.47
N ILE A 739 4.41 25.31 21.33
CA ILE A 739 3.36 25.37 20.29
C ILE A 739 1.98 24.93 20.80
N ASP A 740 1.93 24.17 21.90
CA ASP A 740 0.70 23.74 22.56
C ASP A 740 0.06 24.80 23.47
N LYS A 741 0.75 25.92 23.72
CA LYS A 741 0.22 27.07 24.49
C LYS A 741 -0.61 28.04 23.64
N THR A 742 -0.96 27.65 22.42
CA THR A 742 -1.77 28.48 21.53
C THR A 742 -3.19 28.65 22.06
N ASP A 743 -3.70 29.88 22.01
CA ASP A 743 -5.12 30.17 22.25
C ASP A 743 -6.00 29.72 21.06
N ASP A 744 -5.38 29.37 19.93
CA ASP A 744 -6.08 28.81 18.78
C ASP A 744 -6.42 27.33 19.02
N LEU A 745 -7.65 27.13 19.51
CA LEU A 745 -8.25 25.80 19.71
C LEU A 745 -8.19 24.90 18.47
N SER A 746 -8.15 25.45 17.25
CA SER A 746 -8.04 24.65 16.03
C SER A 746 -6.61 24.18 15.78
N LEU A 747 -5.61 25.04 16.04
CA LEU A 747 -4.21 24.64 16.00
C LEU A 747 -3.93 23.58 17.07
N ALA A 748 -4.40 23.78 18.31
CA ALA A 748 -4.29 22.80 19.39
C ALA A 748 -4.87 21.43 19.01
N GLU A 749 -6.01 21.41 18.32
CA GLU A 749 -6.59 20.17 17.81
C GLU A 749 -5.76 19.53 16.69
N CYS A 750 -5.29 20.31 15.72
CA CYS A 750 -4.41 19.80 14.66
C CYS A 750 -3.12 19.19 15.22
N LEU A 751 -2.54 19.82 16.25
CA LEU A 751 -1.37 19.31 16.97
C LEU A 751 -1.69 17.99 17.67
N ARG A 752 -2.82 17.90 18.38
CA ARG A 752 -3.27 16.65 19.02
C ARG A 752 -3.37 15.52 18.00
N VAL A 753 -4.12 15.73 16.91
CA VAL A 753 -4.32 14.70 15.87
C VAL A 753 -2.98 14.29 15.25
N SER A 754 -2.14 15.26 14.90
CA SER A 754 -0.81 14.98 14.32
C SER A 754 0.08 14.20 15.27
N TRP A 755 0.12 14.58 16.55
CA TRP A 755 0.90 13.89 17.57
C TRP A 755 0.40 12.45 17.79
N CYS A 756 -0.92 12.24 17.87
CA CYS A 756 -1.52 10.90 17.98
C CYS A 756 -1.15 10.02 16.77
N LYS A 757 -1.17 10.57 15.55
CA LYS A 757 -0.76 9.87 14.33
C LYS A 757 0.74 9.56 14.33
N ALA A 758 1.59 10.51 14.72
CA ALA A 758 3.02 10.30 14.86
C ALA A 758 3.35 9.16 15.84
N ARG A 759 2.66 9.14 16.99
CA ARG A 759 2.74 8.03 17.96
C ARG A 759 2.35 6.71 17.32
N ALA A 760 1.21 6.66 16.65
CA ALA A 760 0.73 5.43 16.00
C ALA A 760 1.73 4.92 14.96
N ARG A 761 2.32 5.79 14.13
CA ARG A 761 3.35 5.40 13.15
C ARG A 761 4.57 4.80 13.81
N ALA A 762 5.13 5.47 14.83
CA ALA A 762 6.27 4.96 15.58
C ALA A 762 5.97 3.56 16.15
N LEU A 763 4.83 3.40 16.82
CA LEU A 763 4.41 2.11 17.38
C LEU A 763 4.20 1.03 16.31
N ARG A 764 3.54 1.34 15.18
CA ARG A 764 3.32 0.35 14.11
C ARG A 764 4.63 -0.14 13.48
N TRP A 765 5.64 0.72 13.35
CA TRP A 765 6.96 0.28 12.88
C TRP A 765 7.76 -0.50 13.93
N GLN A 766 7.63 -0.14 15.20
CA GLN A 766 8.20 -0.93 16.30
C GLN A 766 7.56 -2.32 16.36
N GLU A 767 6.23 -2.40 16.30
CA GLU A 767 5.50 -3.66 16.24
C GLU A 767 5.92 -4.51 15.05
N GLU A 768 6.12 -3.91 13.87
CA GLU A 768 6.57 -4.63 12.68
C GLU A 768 7.96 -5.26 12.89
N CYS A 769 8.87 -4.56 13.57
CA CYS A 769 10.18 -5.14 13.88
C CYS A 769 10.08 -6.36 14.79
N VAL A 770 9.17 -6.35 15.76
CA VAL A 770 8.95 -7.50 16.66
C VAL A 770 8.21 -8.63 15.94
N LEU A 771 7.22 -8.32 15.10
CA LEU A 771 6.52 -9.31 14.28
C LEU A 771 7.47 -10.02 13.32
N LEU A 772 8.38 -9.29 12.66
CA LEU A 772 9.34 -9.87 11.74
C LEU A 772 10.35 -10.79 12.44
N GLN A 773 10.83 -10.42 13.64
CA GLN A 773 11.65 -11.33 14.49
C GLN A 773 10.91 -12.65 14.75
N GLU A 774 9.63 -12.56 15.16
CA GLU A 774 8.82 -13.73 15.45
C GLU A 774 8.46 -14.53 14.19
N GLU A 775 8.19 -13.88 13.06
CA GLU A 775 7.91 -14.52 11.77
C GLU A 775 9.12 -15.31 11.26
N MET A 776 10.33 -14.73 11.32
CA MET A 776 11.57 -15.44 10.98
C MET A 776 11.79 -16.64 11.90
N ARG A 777 11.54 -16.50 13.21
CA ARG A 777 11.60 -17.62 14.17
C ARG A 777 10.58 -18.72 13.82
N ARG A 778 9.34 -18.34 13.53
CA ARG A 778 8.25 -19.26 13.14
C ARG A 778 8.57 -20.03 11.87
N VAL A 779 9.13 -19.38 10.85
CA VAL A 779 9.52 -20.05 9.60
C VAL A 779 10.59 -21.12 9.87
N ARG A 780 11.65 -20.80 10.64
CA ARG A 780 12.69 -21.78 11.01
C ARG A 780 12.09 -22.97 11.76
N ALA A 781 11.26 -22.71 12.77
CA ALA A 781 10.62 -23.76 13.57
C ALA A 781 9.66 -24.62 12.73
N PHE A 782 8.90 -24.01 11.82
CA PHE A 782 8.01 -24.71 10.90
C PHE A 782 8.78 -25.63 9.95
N LEU A 783 9.85 -25.14 9.34
CA LEU A 783 10.67 -25.92 8.42
C LEU A 783 11.36 -27.07 9.16
N GLU A 784 11.88 -26.84 10.36
CA GLU A 784 12.43 -27.90 11.21
C GLU A 784 11.38 -28.97 11.55
N HIS A 785 10.14 -28.56 11.87
CA HIS A 785 9.05 -29.49 12.08
C HIS A 785 8.76 -30.34 10.83
N GLU A 786 8.69 -29.72 9.64
CA GLU A 786 8.48 -30.47 8.40
C GLU A 786 9.65 -31.42 8.09
N VAL A 787 10.91 -31.03 8.32
CA VAL A 787 12.08 -31.92 8.21
C VAL A 787 11.91 -33.15 9.09
N ASN A 788 11.59 -32.97 10.36
CA ASN A 788 11.45 -34.07 11.32
C ASN A 788 10.26 -34.97 11.00
N LYS A 789 9.14 -34.39 10.56
CA LYS A 789 7.96 -35.12 10.08
C LYS A 789 8.28 -35.99 8.86
N TRP A 790 9.06 -35.49 7.90
CA TRP A 790 9.46 -36.27 6.73
C TRP A 790 10.51 -37.34 7.07
N LYS A 791 11.44 -37.08 8.00
CA LYS A 791 12.37 -38.11 8.51
C LYS A 791 11.62 -39.25 9.22
N LEU A 792 10.62 -38.93 10.04
CA LEU A 792 9.78 -39.94 10.67
C LEU A 792 9.06 -40.81 9.63
N ARG A 793 8.45 -40.19 8.62
CA ARG A 793 7.82 -40.93 7.49
C ARG A 793 8.81 -41.84 6.77
N ALA A 794 10.06 -41.40 6.58
CA ALA A 794 11.10 -42.23 5.97
C ALA A 794 11.42 -43.47 6.83
N SER A 795 11.47 -43.31 8.15
CA SER A 795 11.69 -44.42 9.08
C SER A 795 10.50 -45.40 9.13
N GLU A 796 9.27 -44.88 9.10
CA GLU A 796 8.04 -45.69 9.07
C GLU A 796 7.88 -46.45 7.74
N ALA A 797 8.40 -45.89 6.64
CA ALA A 797 8.37 -46.49 5.31
C ALA A 797 9.61 -47.33 4.97
N SER A 798 10.36 -47.82 5.96
CA SER A 798 11.60 -48.59 5.73
C SER A 798 11.40 -49.85 4.86
N GLY A 799 10.18 -50.39 4.84
CA GLY A 799 9.80 -51.53 3.98
C GLY A 799 9.48 -51.16 2.52
N ASP A 800 9.38 -49.88 2.18
CA ASP A 800 9.16 -49.37 0.82
C ASP A 800 10.30 -48.40 0.44
N PRO A 801 11.31 -48.85 -0.32
CA PRO A 801 12.45 -48.02 -0.70
C PRO A 801 12.07 -46.75 -1.46
N GLY A 802 10.99 -46.78 -2.26
CA GLY A 802 10.53 -45.64 -3.05
C GLY A 802 9.89 -44.57 -2.18
N ALA A 803 9.04 -44.99 -1.24
CA ALA A 803 8.47 -44.10 -0.23
C ALA A 803 9.58 -43.53 0.67
N SER A 804 10.43 -44.39 1.23
CA SER A 804 11.57 -43.96 2.05
C SER A 804 12.47 -42.93 1.36
N ALA A 805 12.87 -43.18 0.10
CA ALA A 805 13.66 -42.24 -0.70
C ALA A 805 12.94 -40.90 -0.94
N TYR A 806 11.64 -40.93 -1.25
CA TYR A 806 10.86 -39.72 -1.44
C TYR A 806 10.75 -38.88 -0.16
N ALA A 807 10.51 -39.52 0.98
CA ALA A 807 10.46 -38.86 2.28
C ALA A 807 11.81 -38.21 2.64
N HIS A 808 12.94 -38.90 2.43
CA HIS A 808 14.27 -38.32 2.58
C HIS A 808 14.49 -37.11 1.67
N ARG A 809 14.04 -37.17 0.40
CA ARG A 809 14.11 -36.03 -0.51
C ARG A 809 13.30 -34.84 -0.02
N GLN A 810 12.08 -35.05 0.51
CA GLN A 810 11.28 -33.95 1.09
C GLN A 810 11.95 -33.35 2.33
N ALA A 811 12.51 -34.18 3.21
CA ALA A 811 13.26 -33.70 4.37
C ALA A 811 14.47 -32.85 3.94
N SER A 812 15.21 -33.27 2.90
CA SER A 812 16.31 -32.48 2.33
C SER A 812 15.84 -31.14 1.74
N ILE A 813 14.74 -31.11 0.99
CA ILE A 813 14.20 -29.87 0.42
C ILE A 813 13.86 -28.86 1.52
N HIS A 814 13.11 -29.28 2.56
CA HIS A 814 12.78 -28.40 3.68
C HIS A 814 14.01 -27.98 4.49
N GLY A 815 15.00 -28.88 4.63
CA GLY A 815 16.30 -28.57 5.25
C GLY A 815 17.04 -27.47 4.50
N ASN A 816 17.18 -27.59 3.18
CA ASN A 816 17.86 -26.60 2.36
C ASN A 816 17.18 -25.23 2.41
N ILE A 817 15.84 -25.19 2.42
CA ILE A 817 15.09 -23.93 2.58
C ILE A 817 15.36 -23.31 3.95
N LYS A 818 15.40 -24.12 5.01
CA LYS A 818 15.71 -23.66 6.37
C LYS A 818 17.12 -23.08 6.44
N ASP A 819 18.10 -23.76 5.85
CA ASP A 819 19.49 -23.33 5.86
C ASP A 819 19.66 -22.03 5.07
N PHE A 820 18.99 -21.90 3.92
CA PHE A 820 18.92 -20.64 3.17
C PHE A 820 18.30 -19.50 3.98
N CYS A 821 17.22 -19.76 4.74
CA CYS A 821 16.65 -18.79 5.68
C CYS A 821 17.67 -18.34 6.74
N ILE A 822 18.42 -19.28 7.33
CA ILE A 822 19.42 -18.98 8.37
C ILE A 822 20.52 -18.09 7.79
N GLU A 823 21.07 -18.47 6.65
CA GLU A 823 22.10 -17.69 5.96
C GLU A 823 21.60 -16.28 5.64
N LYS A 824 20.43 -16.18 4.99
CA LYS A 824 19.86 -14.92 4.53
C LYS A 824 19.53 -13.96 5.67
N TRP A 825 19.18 -14.47 6.86
CA TRP A 825 18.76 -13.65 7.99
C TRP A 825 19.86 -13.35 8.99
N THR A 826 21.12 -13.70 8.67
CA THR A 826 22.28 -13.41 9.51
C THR A 826 22.35 -11.91 9.83
N GLY A 827 22.41 -11.57 11.12
CA GLY A 827 22.50 -10.19 11.61
C GLY A 827 21.18 -9.41 11.67
N LEU A 828 20.08 -9.90 11.08
CA LEU A 828 18.79 -9.18 11.07
C LEU A 828 18.17 -9.07 12.47
N ASP A 829 18.27 -10.11 13.31
CA ASP A 829 17.72 -10.08 14.67
C ASP A 829 18.35 -8.94 15.49
N ALA A 830 19.66 -8.73 15.36
CA ALA A 830 20.37 -7.64 16.03
C ALA A 830 19.97 -6.26 15.49
N MET A 831 19.76 -6.13 14.18
CA MET A 831 19.31 -4.89 13.54
C MET A 831 17.86 -4.54 13.92
N LEU A 832 16.98 -5.54 14.01
CA LEU A 832 15.59 -5.36 14.43
C LEU A 832 15.46 -5.08 15.94
N ALA A 833 16.37 -5.59 16.77
CA ALA A 833 16.40 -5.33 18.20
C ALA A 833 17.16 -4.04 18.58
N GLY A 834 18.11 -3.60 17.75
CA GLY A 834 18.94 -2.41 17.98
C GLY A 834 18.35 -1.11 17.42
N GLY A 835 19.10 -0.01 17.55
CA GLY A 835 18.71 1.32 17.05
C GLY A 835 17.68 2.04 17.92
N LEU A 836 17.35 3.28 17.54
CA LEU A 836 16.36 4.07 18.28
C LEU A 836 14.97 3.42 18.17
N GLY A 837 14.36 3.18 19.34
CA GLY A 837 13.08 2.49 19.44
C GLY A 837 13.14 0.98 19.14
N GLY A 838 14.34 0.40 19.03
CA GLY A 838 14.53 -1.04 18.90
C GLY A 838 13.97 -1.81 20.09
N ILE A 839 13.28 -2.92 19.80
CA ILE A 839 12.67 -3.79 20.81
C ILE A 839 13.07 -5.23 20.47
N SER A 840 13.72 -5.90 21.42
CA SER A 840 14.02 -7.32 21.30
C SER A 840 12.79 -8.15 21.63
N LEU A 841 12.54 -9.21 20.86
CA LEU A 841 11.52 -10.22 21.15
C LEU A 841 11.64 -10.81 22.57
N HIS A 842 12.86 -10.85 23.11
CA HIS A 842 13.19 -11.39 24.43
C HIS A 842 13.25 -10.33 25.54
N GLY A 843 13.04 -9.05 25.23
CA GLY A 843 13.04 -7.98 26.23
C GLY A 843 11.85 -8.03 27.20
N GLU A 844 12.03 -7.43 28.38
CA GLU A 844 10.99 -7.33 29.43
C GLU A 844 9.86 -6.35 29.07
N GLN A 845 10.09 -5.40 28.16
CA GLN A 845 9.08 -4.46 27.66
C GLN A 845 9.00 -4.53 26.13
N LEU A 846 7.86 -5.01 25.61
CA LEU A 846 7.58 -5.03 24.17
C LEU A 846 6.95 -3.72 23.64
N PHE A 847 6.78 -2.73 24.51
CA PHE A 847 6.14 -1.46 24.16
C PHE A 847 6.96 -0.30 24.71
N VAL A 848 7.41 0.61 23.83
CA VAL A 848 7.80 1.95 24.26
C VAL A 848 6.50 2.70 24.55
N ASN A 849 6.13 2.76 25.82
CA ASN A 849 4.88 3.38 26.27
C ASN A 849 4.93 4.92 26.23
#